data_AF-A0A2M4CU25-F1
#
_entry.id   AF-A0A2M4CU25-F1
#
_cell.length_a   1.000
_cell.length_b   1.000
_cell.length_c   1.000
_cell.angle_alpha   90.00
_cell.angle_beta   90.00
_cell.angle_gamma   90.00
#
_symmetry.space_group_name_H-M   'P 1'
#
loop_
_entity.id
_entity.type
_entity.pdbx_description
1 polymer ?
#
loop_
_entity_poly.entity_id
_entity_poly.type
_entity_poly.pdbx_seq_one_letter_code
_entity_poly.pdbx_strand_id
1 'polypeptide(L)'
;MDIESRHSELRQRLDHLGFGHPLPLSAIGIVSAILDDLIQTAEKLKSANQQIEQLYQEKAAWELGVEPYKCDNSRLLAECNELHLELIKQQDKHILANTELRSRVRSLQAEKKLLEEKCLQAEGKVRELQANGGPGSSSDCAKSRKDTVNKQRKPFISTVRGGGSYPATSCCEPQQKSAPSGMGEMRCRCPCNQVKQVDAVHEVERLKVETQNQQGVIDALQKQIDFRDREIHRLGALFSGGRPAEALAKDCCYRGVDVLGQDVDTLQQEKLSLQRKLDETQTAHERTSRKLGKMSEKNQQLEKELREMENVALKVESEANLNILEQSRQNSDLQAKLQQWQMRVKELESLLELCSGTSRIQLQTDSSATSSSCPSAAPLDTALQNALKQATEEMRQLYKQLNELKDREHSLRSDHEKVKAKYTKLKQKYSILEASQSRTNVITDIESQAELRSLKDQCDELEVKLRKVKEERDRYSSESERQHRVVKELKRESSDKELELTQLKSELQLQRKLTKSATTNVALGTGRIKTADSIASGQSSLSIQAAIHRIERERDESKCEVQRLEQERDALRDKLKLSTRSQREEMAKHENFILGYSAQVAKLEGEKRDLLLSKSSSQTKLQLMKEENRELQDRLKEQEDSYHKLKVSYSQLKILQEQTERSLTQHQNRLMSSETQLGTTEAKLHRVDSAVEDVQKELGNLRGEISVLKASNVALEGEKDQLLIELDKKTEKLFAVEAELASLKAKRNELQSTIDRMQHKLENVSTDNIQKESTLRSFSTETDTLKKQLANLKRSNDNASTENGRLTNDLTDALGELTLTKRKLKDSQQEVEGMKSQLREYVQEIRRAEELLLAKEREREDILKQYKSLSEGANTLEASNQTLEMESMEAKKLLQEAEDRISGLEELVTIREQDITECERQINELSAQLAVAESELEALRDNNHALLLDLEATKELCSKLDLQKDKLSEELQEHSNIREQLAREKETLQKELSLARTGDRAAVNGLQELLAASRAEVEQQRIVLAQREQERDKLVTETDALRARLAEQQEAVRRSEALASEYSVQLQELRRKLTDERFALIRSRDADPSDIDPSEVDLEDDEQNRYSTM
;
A
#
# COMPACT_ATOMS: atom_id res chain seq x y z
N MET A 1 60.01 4.72 26.78
CA MET A 1 61.22 4.01 27.25
C MET A 1 62.16 5.00 27.88
N ASP A 2 62.65 4.69 29.06
CA ASP A 2 63.73 5.41 29.72
C ASP A 2 65.08 5.11 29.04
N ILE A 3 66.10 5.94 29.26
CA ILE A 3 67.44 5.77 28.68
C ILE A 3 68.08 4.46 29.15
N GLU A 4 67.90 4.11 30.44
CA GLU A 4 68.39 2.86 31.01
C GLU A 4 67.70 1.62 30.41
N SER A 5 66.40 1.73 30.06
CA SER A 5 65.68 0.64 29.38
C SER A 5 66.17 0.41 27.95
N ARG A 6 66.46 1.49 27.20
CA ARG A 6 67.07 1.41 25.86
C ARG A 6 68.51 0.89 25.90
N HIS A 7 69.28 1.31 26.91
CA HIS A 7 70.62 0.78 27.14
C HIS A 7 70.59 -0.74 27.36
N SER A 8 69.70 -1.20 28.24
CA SER A 8 69.54 -2.60 28.60
C SER A 8 69.08 -3.46 27.41
N GLU A 9 68.13 -2.98 26.61
CA GLU A 9 67.67 -3.69 25.41
C GLU A 9 68.77 -3.76 24.33
N LEU A 10 69.44 -2.64 24.04
CA LEU A 10 70.52 -2.61 23.05
C LEU A 10 71.72 -3.48 23.49
N ARG A 11 72.07 -3.43 24.79
CA ARG A 11 73.05 -4.33 25.43
C ARG A 11 72.68 -5.80 25.18
N GLN A 12 71.44 -6.19 25.49
CA GLN A 12 70.96 -7.55 25.28
C GLN A 12 71.00 -7.97 23.80
N ARG A 13 70.61 -7.11 22.86
CA ARG A 13 70.72 -7.40 21.41
C ARG A 13 72.17 -7.60 20.96
N LEU A 14 73.10 -6.78 21.47
CA LEU A 14 74.54 -6.89 21.18
C LEU A 14 75.15 -8.16 21.79
N ASP A 15 74.72 -8.59 22.98
CA ASP A 15 75.16 -9.84 23.60
C ASP A 15 74.72 -11.08 22.81
N HIS A 16 73.50 -11.10 22.27
CA HIS A 16 73.03 -12.18 21.37
C HIS A 16 73.85 -12.25 20.07
N LEU A 17 74.50 -11.16 19.67
CA LEU A 17 75.40 -11.07 18.53
C LEU A 17 76.89 -11.22 18.92
N GLY A 18 77.18 -11.55 20.19
CA GLY A 18 78.54 -11.81 20.71
C GLY A 18 79.38 -10.57 21.05
N PHE A 19 78.83 -9.36 20.95
CA PHE A 19 79.57 -8.10 21.16
C PHE A 19 79.68 -7.71 22.65
N GLY A 20 80.31 -8.57 23.47
CA GLY A 20 80.42 -8.45 24.93
C GLY A 20 81.17 -7.24 25.53
N HIS A 21 81.47 -6.21 24.74
CA HIS A 21 82.16 -4.99 25.20
C HIS A 21 81.21 -4.03 25.93
N PRO A 22 81.64 -3.35 27.01
CA PRO A 22 80.78 -2.43 27.77
C PRO A 22 80.32 -1.25 26.92
N LEU A 23 79.02 -0.96 26.95
CA LEU A 23 78.37 0.11 26.17
C LEU A 23 78.23 1.39 27.02
N PRO A 24 78.83 2.54 26.64
CA PRO A 24 78.57 3.81 27.31
C PRO A 24 77.15 4.34 27.02
N LEU A 25 76.52 5.01 28.00
CA LEU A 25 75.19 5.63 27.82
C LEU A 25 75.16 6.65 26.68
N SER A 26 76.27 7.39 26.46
CA SER A 26 76.42 8.35 25.36
C SER A 26 76.49 7.70 23.97
N ALA A 27 76.78 6.40 23.87
CA ALA A 27 76.95 5.70 22.60
C ALA A 27 75.66 5.03 22.08
N ILE A 28 74.61 4.92 22.89
CA ILE A 28 73.37 4.17 22.59
C ILE A 28 72.79 4.54 21.22
N GLY A 29 72.64 5.83 20.92
CA GLY A 29 72.02 6.28 19.67
C GLY A 29 72.80 5.87 18.42
N ILE A 30 74.13 5.97 18.46
CA ILE A 30 75.01 5.60 17.34
C ILE A 30 75.05 4.08 17.18
N VAL A 31 75.18 3.34 18.28
CA VAL A 31 75.28 1.88 18.25
C VAL A 31 73.94 1.22 17.87
N SER A 32 72.79 1.80 18.25
CA SER A 32 71.49 1.33 17.74
C SER A 32 71.40 1.54 16.23
N ALA A 33 71.68 2.75 15.73
CA ALA A 33 71.58 3.04 14.30
C ALA A 33 72.47 2.11 13.45
N ILE A 34 73.73 1.89 13.87
CA ILE A 34 74.64 0.96 13.19
C ILE A 34 74.11 -0.49 13.23
N LEU A 35 73.52 -0.92 14.34
CA LEU A 35 72.93 -2.26 14.46
C LEU A 35 71.68 -2.41 13.57
N ASP A 36 70.79 -1.42 13.58
CA ASP A 36 69.55 -1.42 12.80
C ASP A 36 69.85 -1.35 11.28
N ASP A 37 70.88 -0.60 10.87
CA ASP A 37 71.41 -0.60 9.48
C ASP A 37 72.06 -1.93 9.09
N LEU A 38 72.80 -2.57 10.02
CA LEU A 38 73.44 -3.88 9.77
C LEU A 38 72.40 -5.00 9.64
N ILE A 39 71.33 -4.97 10.45
CA ILE A 39 70.18 -5.88 10.30
C ILE A 39 69.52 -5.66 8.94
N GLN A 40 69.16 -4.41 8.60
CA GLN A 40 68.54 -4.10 7.31
C GLN A 40 69.40 -4.50 6.10
N THR A 41 70.72 -4.34 6.16
CA THR A 41 71.61 -4.74 5.07
C THR A 41 71.79 -6.25 4.98
N ALA A 42 71.82 -6.97 6.11
CA ALA A 42 71.79 -8.43 6.12
C ALA A 42 70.46 -9.00 5.56
N GLU A 43 69.31 -8.39 5.89
CA GLU A 43 68.01 -8.77 5.33
C GLU A 43 67.91 -8.50 3.83
N LYS A 44 68.39 -7.33 3.37
CA LYS A 44 68.47 -6.98 1.93
C LYS A 44 69.41 -7.91 1.15
N LEU A 45 70.53 -8.35 1.76
CA LEU A 45 71.42 -9.34 1.17
C LEU A 45 70.76 -10.73 1.11
N LYS A 46 70.02 -11.12 2.15
CA LYS A 46 69.28 -12.39 2.19
C LYS A 46 68.20 -12.46 1.10
N SER A 47 67.41 -11.40 0.93
CA SER A 47 66.39 -11.36 -0.13
C SER A 47 66.99 -11.27 -1.53
N ALA A 48 68.08 -10.53 -1.71
CA ALA A 48 68.83 -10.52 -2.98
C ALA A 48 69.38 -11.91 -3.35
N ASN A 49 69.94 -12.65 -2.38
CA ASN A 49 70.40 -14.02 -2.61
C ASN A 49 69.26 -14.97 -2.97
N GLN A 50 68.09 -14.85 -2.33
CA GLN A 50 66.89 -15.62 -2.69
C GLN A 50 66.39 -15.30 -4.10
N GLN A 51 66.42 -14.03 -4.52
CA GLN A 51 66.09 -13.63 -5.90
C GLN A 51 67.10 -14.18 -6.91
N ILE A 52 68.40 -14.18 -6.58
CA ILE A 52 69.44 -14.77 -7.43
C ILE A 52 69.21 -16.28 -7.59
N GLU A 53 68.88 -16.99 -6.50
CA GLU A 53 68.59 -18.43 -6.53
C GLU A 53 67.33 -18.75 -7.35
N GLN A 54 66.28 -17.94 -7.23
CA GLN A 54 65.08 -18.02 -8.08
C GLN A 54 65.43 -17.79 -9.56
N LEU A 55 66.22 -16.76 -9.89
CA LEU A 55 66.66 -16.48 -11.26
C LEU A 55 67.54 -17.60 -11.84
N TYR A 56 68.31 -18.32 -11.02
CA TYR A 56 69.02 -19.53 -11.48
C TYR A 56 68.07 -20.71 -11.74
N GLN A 57 67.04 -20.90 -10.93
CA GLN A 57 66.01 -21.92 -11.15
C GLN A 57 65.18 -21.62 -12.41
N GLU A 58 64.76 -20.36 -12.59
CA GLU A 58 64.11 -19.89 -13.81
C GLU A 58 65.02 -20.09 -15.04
N LYS A 59 66.29 -19.67 -14.97
CA LYS A 59 67.26 -19.90 -16.05
C LYS A 59 67.36 -21.37 -16.43
N ALA A 60 67.46 -22.27 -15.45
CA ALA A 60 67.52 -23.71 -15.70
C ALA A 60 66.23 -24.23 -16.36
N ALA A 61 65.05 -23.74 -15.95
CA ALA A 61 63.77 -24.07 -16.57
C ALA A 61 63.65 -23.54 -18.01
N TRP A 62 64.13 -22.32 -18.28
CA TRP A 62 64.21 -21.77 -19.65
C TRP A 62 65.18 -22.56 -20.52
N GLU A 63 66.35 -22.94 -20.00
CA GLU A 63 67.31 -23.77 -20.73
C GLU A 63 66.74 -25.17 -21.05
N LEU A 64 66.01 -25.78 -20.12
CA LEU A 64 65.25 -27.02 -20.37
C LEU A 64 64.17 -26.83 -21.45
N GLY A 65 63.41 -25.74 -21.37
CA GLY A 65 62.31 -25.43 -22.29
C GLY A 65 62.75 -25.16 -23.73
N VAL A 66 63.99 -24.72 -23.94
CA VAL A 66 64.57 -24.48 -25.27
C VAL A 66 65.16 -25.77 -25.88
N GLU A 67 65.54 -26.77 -25.09
CA GLU A 67 66.21 -27.99 -25.58
C GLU A 67 65.40 -28.78 -26.65
N PRO A 68 64.08 -28.99 -26.53
CA PRO A 68 63.28 -29.63 -27.58
C PRO A 68 63.34 -28.88 -28.92
N TYR A 69 63.42 -27.55 -28.89
CA TYR A 69 63.55 -26.73 -30.11
C TYR A 69 64.95 -26.82 -30.72
N LYS A 70 66.01 -27.03 -29.91
CA LYS A 70 67.36 -27.36 -30.44
C LYS A 70 67.35 -28.72 -31.15
N CYS A 71 66.66 -29.70 -30.57
CA CYS A 71 66.49 -31.03 -31.15
C CYS A 71 65.70 -30.97 -32.48
N ASP A 72 64.55 -30.28 -32.51
CA ASP A 72 63.77 -30.10 -33.74
C ASP A 72 64.53 -29.29 -34.79
N ASN A 73 65.22 -28.20 -34.43
CA ASN A 73 66.04 -27.46 -35.40
C ASN A 73 67.17 -28.34 -35.97
N SER A 74 67.77 -29.20 -35.16
CA SER A 74 68.78 -30.17 -35.63
C SER A 74 68.18 -31.21 -36.59
N ARG A 75 66.96 -31.69 -36.30
CA ARG A 75 66.25 -32.64 -37.18
C ARG A 75 65.77 -32.00 -38.47
N LEU A 76 65.20 -30.80 -38.41
CA LEU A 76 64.77 -30.01 -39.57
C LEU A 76 65.95 -29.60 -40.45
N LEU A 77 67.13 -29.31 -39.89
CA LEU A 77 68.35 -29.11 -40.67
C LEU A 77 68.77 -30.40 -41.39
N ALA A 78 68.65 -31.57 -40.76
CA ALA A 78 68.90 -32.86 -41.42
C ALA A 78 67.88 -33.13 -42.55
N GLU A 79 66.58 -32.96 -42.28
CA GLU A 79 65.48 -33.11 -43.27
C GLU A 79 65.67 -32.15 -44.46
N CYS A 80 65.99 -30.87 -44.22
CA CYS A 80 66.29 -29.89 -45.27
C CYS A 80 67.54 -30.25 -46.08
N ASN A 81 68.60 -30.76 -45.44
CA ASN A 81 69.81 -31.20 -46.15
C ASN A 81 69.52 -32.44 -47.02
N GLU A 82 68.72 -33.40 -46.54
CA GLU A 82 68.30 -34.57 -47.32
C GLU A 82 67.42 -34.18 -48.52
N LEU A 83 66.44 -33.29 -48.31
CA LEU A 83 65.59 -32.75 -49.39
C LEU A 83 66.42 -31.96 -50.42
N HIS A 84 67.42 -31.19 -49.99
CA HIS A 84 68.32 -30.49 -50.90
C HIS A 84 69.17 -31.47 -51.73
N LEU A 85 69.68 -32.54 -51.11
CA LEU A 85 70.41 -33.61 -51.81
C LEU A 85 69.51 -34.37 -52.81
N GLU A 86 68.24 -34.63 -52.49
CA GLU A 86 67.32 -35.24 -53.45
C GLU A 86 66.93 -34.25 -54.57
N LEU A 87 66.76 -32.96 -54.28
CA LEU A 87 66.54 -31.95 -55.31
C LEU A 87 67.69 -31.92 -56.34
N ILE A 88 68.94 -31.99 -55.87
CA ILE A 88 70.14 -32.11 -56.73
C ILE A 88 70.08 -33.40 -57.55
N LYS A 89 69.80 -34.56 -56.92
CA LYS A 89 69.64 -35.84 -57.62
C LYS A 89 68.55 -35.80 -58.70
N GLN A 90 67.45 -35.08 -58.48
CA GLN A 90 66.39 -34.91 -59.49
C GLN A 90 66.81 -33.94 -60.60
N GLN A 91 67.52 -32.86 -60.27
CA GLN A 91 68.11 -31.96 -61.26
C GLN A 91 69.11 -32.70 -62.17
N ASP A 92 69.97 -33.56 -61.63
CA ASP A 92 70.90 -34.39 -62.40
C ASP A 92 70.17 -35.39 -63.31
N LYS A 93 69.13 -36.08 -62.81
CA LYS A 93 68.26 -36.95 -63.63
C LYS A 93 67.61 -36.17 -64.78
N HIS A 94 67.12 -34.95 -64.53
CA HIS A 94 66.56 -34.08 -65.57
C HIS A 94 67.61 -33.60 -66.57
N ILE A 95 68.83 -33.26 -66.14
CA ILE A 95 69.93 -32.89 -67.03
C ILE A 95 70.30 -34.07 -67.94
N LEU A 96 70.47 -35.27 -67.38
CA LEU A 96 70.75 -36.50 -68.13
C LEU A 96 69.67 -36.75 -69.20
N ALA A 97 68.40 -36.77 -68.80
CA ALA A 97 67.27 -36.93 -69.74
C ALA A 97 67.23 -35.84 -70.82
N ASN A 98 67.55 -34.58 -70.47
CA ASN A 98 67.62 -33.48 -71.45
C ASN A 98 68.78 -33.68 -72.44
N THR A 99 69.94 -34.18 -71.99
CA THR A 99 71.07 -34.51 -72.88
C THR A 99 70.78 -35.71 -73.78
N GLU A 100 70.09 -36.73 -73.29
CA GLU A 100 69.64 -37.88 -74.08
C GLU A 100 68.63 -37.45 -75.14
N LEU A 101 67.61 -36.68 -74.78
CA LEU A 101 66.64 -36.11 -75.72
C LEU A 101 67.31 -35.24 -76.79
N ARG A 102 68.26 -34.36 -76.41
CA ARG A 102 69.08 -33.60 -77.37
C ARG A 102 69.91 -34.50 -78.27
N SER A 103 70.39 -35.64 -77.76
CA SER A 103 71.08 -36.64 -78.58
C SER A 103 70.14 -37.28 -79.58
N ARG A 104 68.96 -37.76 -79.16
CA ARG A 104 67.96 -38.36 -80.04
C ARG A 104 67.45 -37.37 -81.09
N VAL A 105 67.26 -36.10 -80.74
CA VAL A 105 66.93 -35.03 -81.70
C VAL A 105 68.03 -34.86 -82.76
N ARG A 106 69.32 -34.89 -82.39
CA ARG A 106 70.42 -34.84 -83.37
C ARG A 106 70.47 -36.09 -84.25
N SER A 107 70.23 -37.29 -83.70
CA SER A 107 70.10 -38.52 -84.49
C SER A 107 68.95 -38.42 -85.48
N LEU A 108 67.75 -38.03 -85.04
CA LEU A 108 66.57 -37.85 -85.90
C LEU A 108 66.78 -36.75 -86.96
N GLN A 109 67.53 -35.69 -86.66
CA GLN A 109 67.92 -34.68 -87.65
C GLN A 109 68.91 -35.23 -88.70
N ALA A 110 69.82 -36.13 -88.33
CA ALA A 110 70.72 -36.80 -89.26
C ALA A 110 69.98 -37.85 -90.11
N GLU A 111 69.11 -38.66 -89.49
CA GLU A 111 68.20 -39.59 -90.16
C GLU A 111 67.30 -38.84 -91.16
N LYS A 112 66.74 -37.69 -90.76
CA LYS A 112 65.96 -36.80 -91.63
C LYS A 112 66.77 -36.30 -92.83
N LYS A 113 67.99 -35.78 -92.62
CA LYS A 113 68.84 -35.31 -93.73
C LYS A 113 69.16 -36.44 -94.72
N LEU A 114 69.49 -37.63 -94.22
CA LEU A 114 69.74 -38.80 -95.06
C LEU A 114 68.49 -39.21 -95.87
N LEU A 115 67.28 -39.00 -95.33
CA LEU A 115 66.02 -39.21 -96.05
C LEU A 115 65.76 -38.10 -97.07
N GLU A 116 66.02 -36.83 -96.74
CA GLU A 116 65.93 -35.69 -97.68
C GLU A 116 66.89 -35.87 -98.87
N GLU A 117 68.14 -36.28 -98.62
CA GLU A 117 69.13 -36.64 -99.64
C GLU A 117 68.67 -37.81 -100.52
N LYS A 118 68.07 -38.85 -99.93
CA LYS A 118 67.49 -39.98 -100.68
C LYS A 118 66.29 -39.57 -101.53
N CYS A 119 65.41 -38.70 -101.03
CA CYS A 119 64.30 -38.14 -101.78
C CYS A 119 64.80 -37.30 -102.96
N LEU A 120 65.77 -36.40 -102.74
CA LEU A 120 66.39 -35.62 -103.82
C LEU A 120 67.08 -36.51 -104.86
N GLN A 121 67.73 -37.60 -104.45
CA GLN A 121 68.32 -38.57 -105.38
C GLN A 121 67.24 -39.37 -106.15
N ALA A 122 66.10 -39.66 -105.54
CA ALA A 122 64.96 -40.29 -106.22
C ALA A 122 64.30 -39.33 -107.22
N GLU A 123 64.09 -38.06 -106.86
CA GLU A 123 63.63 -37.02 -107.78
C GLU A 123 64.59 -36.78 -108.95
N GLY A 124 65.90 -36.87 -108.70
CA GLY A 124 66.93 -36.80 -109.74
C GLY A 124 66.76 -37.93 -110.75
N LYS A 125 66.63 -39.18 -110.28
CA LYS A 125 66.36 -40.35 -111.12
C LYS A 125 65.03 -40.25 -111.88
N VAL A 126 63.98 -39.71 -111.25
CA VAL A 126 62.69 -39.44 -111.94
C VAL A 126 62.89 -38.43 -113.08
N ARG A 127 63.68 -37.37 -112.86
CA ARG A 127 64.01 -36.39 -113.91
C ARG A 127 64.88 -36.98 -115.03
N GLU A 128 65.84 -37.85 -114.73
CA GLU A 128 66.65 -38.56 -115.74
C GLU A 128 65.81 -39.55 -116.57
N LEU A 129 64.86 -40.24 -115.94
CA LEU A 129 63.90 -41.11 -116.62
C LEU A 129 62.89 -40.33 -117.48
N GLN A 130 62.52 -39.11 -117.07
CA GLN A 130 61.72 -38.19 -117.88
C GLN A 130 62.51 -37.60 -119.06
N ALA A 131 63.82 -37.38 -118.91
CA ALA A 131 64.66 -36.77 -119.95
C ALA A 131 65.00 -37.72 -121.11
N ASN A 132 65.04 -39.04 -120.89
CA ASN A 132 65.39 -40.03 -121.92
C ASN A 132 64.18 -40.58 -122.70
N GLY A 133 63.04 -39.88 -122.67
CA GLY A 133 61.74 -40.35 -123.19
C GLY A 133 61.31 -39.79 -124.55
N GLY A 134 62.02 -40.12 -125.64
CA GLY A 134 61.50 -40.01 -127.02
C GLY A 134 61.92 -38.78 -127.85
N PRO A 135 62.42 -38.95 -129.10
CA PRO A 135 62.82 -37.84 -129.97
C PRO A 135 61.77 -37.49 -131.05
N GLY A 136 61.63 -36.21 -131.41
CA GLY A 136 60.87 -35.80 -132.60
C GLY A 136 60.62 -34.29 -132.82
N SER A 137 60.77 -33.87 -134.08
CA SER A 137 60.34 -32.59 -134.70
C SER A 137 61.05 -31.26 -134.35
N SER A 138 61.68 -30.73 -135.41
CA SER A 138 61.94 -29.33 -135.81
C SER A 138 60.76 -28.34 -135.63
N SER A 139 60.90 -27.01 -135.76
CA SER A 139 61.89 -26.19 -136.52
C SER A 139 62.24 -24.79 -135.95
N ASP A 140 62.97 -23.99 -136.73
CA ASP A 140 63.78 -22.80 -136.35
C ASP A 140 63.11 -21.40 -136.21
N CYS A 141 63.97 -20.42 -135.86
CA CYS A 141 63.85 -18.93 -135.92
C CYS A 141 63.14 -18.19 -134.75
N ALA A 142 63.64 -17.04 -134.25
CA ALA A 142 64.92 -16.35 -134.49
C ALA A 142 65.33 -15.34 -133.37
N LYS A 143 66.66 -15.21 -133.15
CA LYS A 143 67.46 -14.03 -132.69
C LYS A 143 66.80 -12.92 -131.83
N SER A 144 67.24 -12.79 -130.57
CA SER A 144 67.63 -11.47 -130.00
C SER A 144 68.55 -11.60 -128.76
N ARG A 145 69.08 -10.48 -128.24
CA ARG A 145 70.10 -10.39 -127.16
C ARG A 145 69.47 -10.08 -125.79
N LYS A 146 69.98 -10.65 -124.69
CA LYS A 146 70.71 -9.91 -123.61
C LYS A 146 71.07 -10.73 -122.34
N ASP A 147 72.34 -10.63 -121.97
CA ASP A 147 72.93 -10.28 -120.66
C ASP A 147 72.26 -10.75 -119.33
N THR A 148 72.83 -11.82 -118.77
CA THR A 148 73.24 -11.99 -117.36
C THR A 148 72.66 -11.07 -116.26
N VAL A 149 71.79 -11.59 -115.39
CA VAL A 149 71.55 -11.04 -114.02
C VAL A 149 71.17 -12.15 -113.03
N ASN A 150 71.81 -12.22 -111.87
CA ASN A 150 71.10 -12.09 -110.58
C ASN A 150 72.03 -11.96 -109.35
N LYS A 151 72.21 -10.71 -108.90
CA LYS A 151 72.50 -10.36 -107.50
C LYS A 151 71.28 -9.61 -106.98
N GLN A 152 70.62 -10.13 -105.94
CA GLN A 152 69.45 -9.43 -105.39
C GLN A 152 69.88 -8.15 -104.66
N ARG A 153 69.19 -7.05 -104.95
CA ARG A 153 69.28 -5.76 -104.23
C ARG A 153 67.89 -5.36 -103.76
N LYS A 154 67.84 -4.59 -102.68
CA LYS A 154 66.64 -3.89 -102.18
C LYS A 154 66.08 -2.93 -103.26
N PRO A 155 64.77 -2.66 -103.25
CA PRO A 155 64.22 -1.34 -103.55
C PRO A 155 63.74 -0.62 -102.28
N PHE A 156 63.51 0.68 -102.42
CA PHE A 156 62.98 1.63 -101.42
C PHE A 156 62.20 2.72 -102.19
N ILE A 157 61.52 3.64 -101.50
CA ILE A 157 60.98 4.95 -101.97
C ILE A 157 59.47 5.05 -102.34
N SER A 158 58.74 5.74 -101.43
CA SER A 158 57.71 6.81 -101.62
C SER A 158 56.26 6.59 -102.11
N THR A 159 55.33 7.02 -101.24
CA THR A 159 54.11 7.87 -101.44
C THR A 159 53.18 7.73 -102.67
N VAL A 160 51.87 7.71 -102.41
CA VAL A 160 50.90 8.81 -102.72
C VAL A 160 49.53 8.53 -102.04
N ARG A 161 48.67 9.55 -101.85
CA ARG A 161 47.32 9.41 -101.28
C ARG A 161 46.29 8.97 -102.34
N GLY A 162 45.26 8.24 -101.92
CA GLY A 162 44.01 8.07 -102.67
C GLY A 162 42.95 7.37 -101.80
N GLY A 163 41.74 7.91 -101.73
CA GLY A 163 40.62 7.33 -100.98
C GLY A 163 39.42 7.07 -101.89
N GLY A 164 38.50 6.19 -101.45
CA GLY A 164 37.28 5.81 -102.17
C GLY A 164 36.56 4.68 -101.43
N SER A 165 35.23 4.60 -101.55
CA SER A 165 34.40 3.68 -100.75
C SER A 165 33.27 3.05 -101.57
N TYR A 166 32.67 1.98 -101.03
CA TYR A 166 31.52 1.21 -101.54
C TYR A 166 31.78 0.32 -102.79
N PRO A 167 30.92 -0.69 -103.05
CA PRO A 167 30.41 -1.69 -102.10
C PRO A 167 30.49 -3.13 -102.64
N ALA A 168 30.23 -4.13 -101.80
CA ALA A 168 30.02 -5.52 -102.23
C ALA A 168 28.52 -5.81 -102.42
N THR A 169 28.11 -6.21 -103.64
CA THR A 169 26.71 -6.48 -103.97
C THR A 169 26.28 -7.88 -103.54
N SER A 170 25.08 -7.99 -102.97
CA SER A 170 24.46 -9.26 -102.56
C SER A 170 23.98 -10.10 -103.75
N CYS A 171 23.80 -11.40 -103.50
CA CYS A 171 22.98 -12.26 -104.34
C CYS A 171 21.84 -12.82 -103.49
N CYS A 172 20.59 -12.49 -103.87
CA CYS A 172 19.32 -12.91 -103.26
C CYS A 172 18.99 -12.34 -101.85
N GLU A 173 18.35 -11.16 -101.82
CA GLU A 173 17.24 -10.90 -100.87
C GLU A 173 15.95 -11.61 -101.37
N PRO A 174 14.92 -11.80 -100.52
CA PRO A 174 13.83 -10.81 -100.50
C PRO A 174 13.32 -10.42 -99.09
N GLN A 175 12.38 -9.47 -99.06
CA GLN A 175 12.07 -8.58 -97.94
C GLN A 175 11.02 -9.08 -96.92
N GLN A 176 11.19 -8.59 -95.68
CA GLN A 176 10.18 -8.14 -94.70
C GLN A 176 9.00 -9.03 -94.19
N LYS A 177 8.92 -9.02 -92.84
CA LYS A 177 7.73 -8.94 -91.94
C LYS A 177 7.08 -10.22 -91.37
N SER A 178 6.72 -10.06 -90.09
CA SER A 178 5.86 -10.89 -89.21
C SER A 178 6.40 -12.26 -88.76
N ALA A 179 6.30 -12.47 -87.44
CA ALA A 179 6.42 -13.75 -86.73
C ALA A 179 5.07 -14.53 -86.81
N PRO A 180 4.93 -15.78 -86.28
CA PRO A 180 5.88 -16.52 -85.46
C PRO A 180 6.09 -18.02 -85.81
N SER A 181 7.00 -18.65 -85.06
CA SER A 181 7.05 -20.09 -84.70
C SER A 181 6.67 -21.16 -85.74
N GLY A 182 7.68 -21.85 -86.30
CA GLY A 182 7.46 -23.11 -87.02
C GLY A 182 8.74 -23.75 -87.57
N MET A 183 8.89 -25.07 -87.40
CA MET A 183 10.01 -25.86 -87.94
C MET A 183 9.95 -25.94 -89.47
N GLY A 184 11.10 -25.83 -90.15
CA GLY A 184 11.22 -26.15 -91.58
C GLY A 184 12.58 -25.81 -92.20
N GLU A 185 13.35 -26.83 -92.62
CA GLU A 185 14.51 -26.63 -93.51
C GLU A 185 14.05 -26.18 -94.90
N MET A 186 14.63 -25.11 -95.46
CA MET A 186 14.55 -24.81 -96.89
C MET A 186 15.95 -24.72 -97.50
N ARG A 187 16.45 -25.87 -97.95
CA ARG A 187 17.85 -26.05 -98.39
C ARG A 187 18.07 -25.52 -99.80
N CYS A 188 18.61 -24.31 -99.93
CA CYS A 188 19.09 -23.79 -101.21
C CYS A 188 20.20 -24.71 -101.79
N ARG A 189 20.10 -25.03 -103.09
CA ARG A 189 20.90 -26.09 -103.74
C ARG A 189 22.14 -25.59 -104.49
N CYS A 190 22.84 -24.58 -103.96
CA CYS A 190 24.14 -24.16 -104.51
C CYS A 190 25.33 -24.96 -103.93
N PRO A 191 26.44 -25.15 -104.67
CA PRO A 191 27.69 -25.76 -104.15
C PRO A 191 28.32 -24.98 -102.97
N CYS A 192 27.93 -23.72 -102.83
CA CYS A 192 28.26 -22.73 -101.80
C CYS A 192 28.36 -23.25 -100.34
N ASN A 193 27.65 -24.33 -99.99
CA ASN A 193 27.45 -24.75 -98.60
C ASN A 193 28.14 -26.06 -98.21
N GLN A 194 28.71 -26.83 -99.15
CA GLN A 194 29.40 -28.09 -98.81
C GLN A 194 30.77 -27.86 -98.17
N VAL A 195 31.57 -26.93 -98.72
CA VAL A 195 32.90 -26.58 -98.19
C VAL A 195 32.80 -26.11 -96.73
N LYS A 196 31.91 -25.14 -96.47
CA LYS A 196 31.67 -24.60 -95.11
C LYS A 196 31.22 -25.67 -94.09
N GLN A 197 30.53 -26.72 -94.53
CA GLN A 197 30.10 -27.79 -93.63
C GLN A 197 31.26 -28.74 -93.27
N VAL A 198 32.22 -28.95 -94.16
CA VAL A 198 33.43 -29.73 -93.89
C VAL A 198 34.41 -28.93 -93.02
N ASP A 199 34.61 -27.64 -93.31
CA ASP A 199 35.49 -26.76 -92.52
C ASP A 199 34.97 -26.61 -91.08
N ALA A 200 33.66 -26.41 -90.90
CA ALA A 200 33.04 -26.30 -89.59
C ALA A 200 33.13 -27.59 -88.76
N VAL A 201 33.10 -28.78 -89.38
CA VAL A 201 33.28 -30.05 -88.67
C VAL A 201 34.72 -30.20 -88.18
N HIS A 202 35.72 -29.92 -89.03
CA HIS A 202 37.13 -29.96 -88.61
C HIS A 202 37.44 -28.94 -87.53
N GLU A 203 36.87 -27.73 -87.59
CA GLU A 203 37.05 -26.71 -86.56
C GLU A 203 36.38 -27.08 -85.23
N VAL A 204 35.18 -27.68 -85.25
CA VAL A 204 34.54 -28.24 -84.05
C VAL A 204 35.35 -29.40 -83.46
N GLU A 205 35.97 -30.22 -84.29
CA GLU A 205 36.82 -31.33 -83.84
C GLU A 205 38.15 -30.83 -83.25
N ARG A 206 38.76 -29.81 -83.87
CA ARG A 206 39.92 -29.08 -83.34
C ARG A 206 39.62 -28.45 -81.98
N LEU A 207 38.50 -27.75 -81.85
CA LEU A 207 38.06 -27.10 -80.61
C LEU A 207 37.70 -28.11 -79.50
N LYS A 208 37.21 -29.32 -79.85
CA LYS A 208 37.02 -30.41 -78.88
C LYS A 208 38.35 -30.93 -78.32
N VAL A 209 39.35 -31.14 -79.17
CA VAL A 209 40.70 -31.55 -78.71
C VAL A 209 41.34 -30.43 -77.87
N GLU A 210 41.17 -29.18 -78.28
CA GLU A 210 41.71 -28.02 -77.56
C GLU A 210 41.05 -27.82 -76.18
N THR A 211 39.73 -28.00 -76.07
CA THR A 211 39.02 -27.98 -74.77
C THR A 211 39.33 -29.19 -73.89
N GLN A 212 39.51 -30.39 -74.44
CA GLN A 212 39.99 -31.55 -73.67
C GLN A 212 41.40 -31.34 -73.10
N ASN A 213 42.32 -30.75 -73.89
CA ASN A 213 43.64 -30.38 -73.41
C ASN A 213 43.59 -29.31 -72.32
N GLN A 214 42.74 -28.28 -72.47
CA GLN A 214 42.53 -27.26 -71.45
C GLN A 214 41.95 -27.84 -70.15
N GLN A 215 40.99 -28.77 -70.23
CA GLN A 215 40.48 -29.48 -69.06
C GLN A 215 41.58 -30.28 -68.35
N GLY A 216 42.43 -31.00 -69.09
CA GLY A 216 43.58 -31.72 -68.52
C GLY A 216 44.57 -30.81 -67.77
N VAL A 217 44.74 -29.56 -68.22
CA VAL A 217 45.54 -28.53 -67.53
C VAL A 217 44.82 -28.02 -66.28
N ILE A 218 43.51 -27.79 -66.32
CA ILE A 218 42.70 -27.38 -65.16
C ILE A 218 42.75 -28.47 -64.07
N ASP A 219 42.54 -29.74 -64.43
CA ASP A 219 42.61 -30.88 -63.51
C ASP A 219 43.99 -31.03 -62.85
N ALA A 220 45.08 -30.68 -63.57
CA ALA A 220 46.43 -30.71 -63.05
C ALA A 220 46.69 -29.55 -62.07
N LEU A 221 46.23 -28.33 -62.40
CA LEU A 221 46.33 -27.16 -61.54
C LEU A 221 45.49 -27.33 -60.26
N GLN A 222 44.29 -27.90 -60.35
CA GLN A 222 43.46 -28.23 -59.18
C GLN A 222 44.17 -29.21 -58.24
N LYS A 223 44.78 -30.30 -58.75
CA LYS A 223 45.58 -31.22 -57.94
C LYS A 223 46.81 -30.56 -57.31
N GLN A 224 47.39 -29.54 -57.97
CA GLN A 224 48.49 -28.76 -57.41
C GLN A 224 48.02 -27.79 -56.31
N ILE A 225 46.81 -27.23 -56.43
CA ILE A 225 46.15 -26.44 -55.37
C ILE A 225 45.81 -27.34 -54.18
N ASP A 226 45.15 -28.49 -54.39
CA ASP A 226 44.85 -29.48 -53.35
C ASP A 226 46.08 -29.87 -52.53
N PHE A 227 47.23 -30.06 -53.18
CA PHE A 227 48.49 -30.37 -52.50
C PHE A 227 49.01 -29.19 -51.68
N ARG A 228 48.96 -27.97 -52.23
CA ARG A 228 49.34 -26.74 -51.52
C ARG A 228 48.43 -26.46 -50.33
N ASP A 229 47.13 -26.66 -50.46
CA ASP A 229 46.17 -26.39 -49.38
C ASP A 229 46.29 -27.40 -48.24
N ARG A 230 46.60 -28.68 -48.55
CA ARG A 230 46.98 -29.68 -47.53
C ARG A 230 48.27 -29.31 -46.82
N GLU A 231 49.27 -28.81 -47.55
CA GLU A 231 50.53 -28.37 -46.96
C GLU A 231 50.35 -27.08 -46.13
N ILE A 232 49.50 -26.15 -46.56
CA ILE A 232 49.09 -24.97 -45.78
C ILE A 232 48.35 -25.39 -44.50
N HIS A 233 47.50 -26.41 -44.54
CA HIS A 233 46.90 -26.98 -43.33
C HIS A 233 47.94 -27.65 -42.43
N ARG A 234 48.90 -28.41 -42.98
CA ARG A 234 49.98 -29.06 -42.21
C ARG A 234 50.87 -28.03 -41.52
N LEU A 235 51.29 -26.98 -42.24
CA LEU A 235 52.08 -25.88 -41.70
C LEU A 235 51.27 -25.03 -40.72
N GLY A 236 50.00 -24.74 -41.02
CA GLY A 236 49.09 -24.05 -40.12
C GLY A 236 48.88 -24.78 -38.78
N ALA A 237 48.77 -26.10 -38.81
CA ALA A 237 48.73 -26.96 -37.61
C ALA A 237 50.04 -26.94 -36.81
N LEU A 238 51.19 -26.71 -37.46
CA LEU A 238 52.50 -26.56 -36.80
C LEU A 238 52.71 -25.15 -36.22
N PHE A 239 52.08 -24.11 -36.80
CA PHE A 239 52.14 -22.73 -36.29
C PHE A 239 51.07 -22.40 -35.24
N SER A 240 49.99 -23.19 -35.14
CA SER A 240 48.89 -22.97 -34.19
C SER A 240 49.15 -23.54 -32.78
N GLY A 241 50.18 -22.99 -32.10
CA GLY A 241 50.28 -23.08 -30.64
C GLY A 241 51.25 -24.13 -30.07
N GLY A 242 52.50 -24.12 -30.53
CA GLY A 242 53.62 -24.79 -29.83
C GLY A 242 53.75 -26.30 -30.09
N ARG A 243 54.70 -26.93 -29.40
CA ARG A 243 55.05 -28.35 -29.59
C ARG A 243 53.95 -29.26 -28.99
N PRO A 244 53.35 -30.20 -29.76
CA PRO A 244 52.34 -31.10 -29.22
C PRO A 244 52.85 -31.93 -28.04
N ALA A 245 52.02 -32.09 -27.00
CA ALA A 245 52.39 -32.79 -25.76
C ALA A 245 52.88 -34.23 -26.00
N GLU A 246 52.34 -34.91 -27.01
CA GLU A 246 52.70 -36.28 -27.38
C GLU A 246 54.09 -36.38 -28.05
N ALA A 247 54.60 -35.29 -28.63
CA ALA A 247 55.97 -35.20 -29.12
C ALA A 247 56.95 -34.93 -27.95
N LEU A 248 56.57 -34.07 -27.01
CA LEU A 248 57.33 -33.85 -25.77
C LEU A 248 57.46 -35.14 -24.94
N ALA A 249 56.40 -35.94 -24.84
CA ALA A 249 56.42 -37.20 -24.12
C ALA A 249 57.31 -38.29 -24.76
N LYS A 250 57.48 -38.28 -26.09
CA LYS A 250 58.33 -39.26 -26.80
C LYS A 250 59.82 -38.96 -26.75
N ASP A 251 60.20 -37.70 -26.72
CA ASP A 251 61.61 -37.28 -26.76
C ASP A 251 62.23 -37.09 -25.35
N CYS A 252 61.45 -37.33 -24.30
CA CYS A 252 61.81 -37.03 -22.91
C CYS A 252 62.85 -38.03 -22.33
N CYS A 253 64.11 -37.63 -22.26
CA CYS A 253 65.24 -38.50 -21.93
C CYS A 253 65.57 -38.64 -20.43
N TYR A 254 64.58 -38.57 -19.53
CA TYR A 254 64.82 -38.59 -18.07
C TYR A 254 64.46 -39.92 -17.41
N ARG A 255 65.35 -40.42 -16.53
CA ARG A 255 65.03 -41.45 -15.53
C ARG A 255 64.67 -40.77 -14.20
N GLY A 256 63.62 -41.24 -13.54
CA GLY A 256 63.06 -40.61 -12.33
C GLY A 256 61.64 -40.03 -12.51
N VAL A 257 60.90 -40.50 -13.52
CA VAL A 257 59.53 -40.02 -13.82
C VAL A 257 58.48 -40.60 -12.84
N ASP A 258 58.82 -41.61 -12.03
CA ASP A 258 57.85 -42.38 -11.22
C ASP A 258 57.05 -41.53 -10.21
N VAL A 259 57.59 -40.40 -9.75
CA VAL A 259 56.87 -39.42 -8.92
C VAL A 259 55.99 -38.52 -9.79
N LEU A 260 56.55 -37.95 -10.86
CA LEU A 260 55.82 -37.13 -11.84
C LEU A 260 54.71 -37.90 -12.56
N GLY A 261 54.78 -39.24 -12.62
CA GLY A 261 53.72 -40.08 -13.17
C GLY A 261 52.41 -39.93 -12.41
N GLN A 262 52.45 -39.83 -11.08
CA GLN A 262 51.25 -39.61 -10.27
C GLN A 262 50.69 -38.19 -10.46
N ASP A 263 51.56 -37.17 -10.54
CA ASP A 263 51.14 -35.80 -10.85
C ASP A 263 50.54 -35.70 -12.27
N VAL A 264 51.15 -36.37 -13.25
CA VAL A 264 50.68 -36.42 -14.64
C VAL A 264 49.36 -37.19 -14.76
N ASP A 265 49.19 -38.32 -14.07
CA ASP A 265 47.91 -39.05 -14.04
C ASP A 265 46.81 -38.23 -13.35
N THR A 266 47.15 -37.51 -12.28
CA THR A 266 46.21 -36.62 -11.57
C THR A 266 45.82 -35.45 -12.47
N LEU A 267 46.78 -34.77 -13.10
CA LEU A 267 46.53 -33.69 -14.06
C LEU A 267 45.79 -34.18 -15.32
N GLN A 268 45.99 -35.43 -15.75
CA GLN A 268 45.20 -36.04 -16.83
C GLN A 268 43.76 -36.32 -16.39
N GLN A 269 43.52 -36.81 -15.17
CA GLN A 269 42.17 -36.97 -14.62
C GLN A 269 41.47 -35.62 -14.43
N GLU A 270 42.17 -34.61 -13.93
CA GLU A 270 41.68 -33.24 -13.82
C GLU A 270 41.36 -32.67 -15.21
N LYS A 271 42.27 -32.78 -16.18
CA LYS A 271 42.03 -32.40 -17.59
C LYS A 271 40.79 -33.10 -18.15
N LEU A 272 40.65 -34.42 -17.97
CA LEU A 272 39.47 -35.16 -18.42
C LEU A 272 38.19 -34.76 -17.67
N SER A 273 38.28 -34.25 -16.44
CA SER A 273 37.13 -33.69 -15.69
C SER A 273 36.77 -32.28 -16.17
N LEU A 274 37.76 -31.44 -16.44
CA LEU A 274 37.60 -30.07 -16.93
C LEU A 274 37.13 -30.07 -18.39
N GLN A 275 37.61 -31.01 -19.21
CA GLN A 275 37.17 -31.18 -20.58
C GLN A 275 35.73 -31.68 -20.65
N ARG A 276 35.31 -32.65 -19.79
CA ARG A 276 33.89 -33.00 -19.65
C ARG A 276 33.03 -31.82 -19.17
N LYS A 277 33.49 -31.04 -18.19
CA LYS A 277 32.80 -29.80 -17.76
C LYS A 277 32.73 -28.76 -18.89
N LEU A 278 33.74 -28.70 -19.75
CA LEU A 278 33.76 -27.83 -20.93
C LEU A 278 32.75 -28.31 -21.97
N ASP A 279 32.69 -29.62 -22.28
CA ASP A 279 31.71 -30.21 -23.21
C ASP A 279 30.27 -30.08 -22.66
N GLU A 280 30.06 -30.25 -21.35
CA GLU A 280 28.79 -30.03 -20.67
C GLU A 280 28.36 -28.56 -20.70
N THR A 281 29.27 -27.62 -20.47
CA THR A 281 28.97 -26.18 -20.54
C THR A 281 28.82 -25.68 -21.97
N GLN A 282 29.57 -26.22 -22.94
CA GLN A 282 29.38 -25.96 -24.37
C GLN A 282 28.03 -26.49 -24.85
N THR A 283 27.68 -27.75 -24.55
CA THR A 283 26.35 -28.29 -24.93
C THR A 283 25.20 -27.61 -24.17
N ALA A 284 25.41 -27.11 -22.94
CA ALA A 284 24.47 -26.22 -22.28
C ALA A 284 24.36 -24.87 -22.99
N HIS A 285 25.48 -24.26 -23.41
CA HIS A 285 25.53 -22.99 -24.14
C HIS A 285 24.87 -23.11 -25.53
N GLU A 286 25.07 -24.21 -26.25
CA GLU A 286 24.32 -24.51 -27.48
C GLU A 286 22.81 -24.62 -27.21
N ARG A 287 22.40 -25.28 -26.12
CA ARG A 287 20.98 -25.41 -25.76
C ARG A 287 20.38 -24.05 -25.38
N THR A 288 21.11 -23.17 -24.70
CA THR A 288 20.64 -21.80 -24.40
C THR A 288 20.66 -20.92 -25.64
N SER A 289 21.67 -21.02 -26.50
CA SER A 289 21.75 -20.29 -27.77
C SER A 289 20.62 -20.70 -28.74
N ARG A 290 20.35 -22.00 -28.90
CA ARG A 290 19.19 -22.51 -29.67
C ARG A 290 17.84 -22.12 -29.06
N LYS A 291 17.75 -21.94 -27.73
CA LYS A 291 16.55 -21.37 -27.08
C LYS A 291 16.45 -19.86 -27.34
N LEU A 292 17.54 -19.11 -27.24
CA LEU A 292 17.60 -17.67 -27.46
C LEU A 292 17.26 -17.32 -28.92
N GLY A 293 17.78 -18.08 -29.90
CA GLY A 293 17.40 -17.98 -31.30
C GLY A 293 15.89 -18.14 -31.49
N LYS A 294 15.30 -19.21 -30.95
CA LYS A 294 13.84 -19.45 -31.00
C LYS A 294 13.00 -18.40 -30.27
N MET A 295 13.55 -17.73 -29.25
CA MET A 295 12.89 -16.59 -28.60
C MET A 295 13.06 -15.30 -29.41
N SER A 296 14.19 -15.10 -30.08
CA SER A 296 14.41 -14.00 -31.02
C SER A 296 13.52 -14.10 -32.25
N GLU A 297 13.39 -15.30 -32.85
CA GLU A 297 12.45 -15.61 -33.94
C GLU A 297 11.00 -15.28 -33.53
N LYS A 298 10.59 -15.69 -32.32
CA LYS A 298 9.28 -15.36 -31.76
C LYS A 298 9.11 -13.87 -31.52
N ASN A 299 10.10 -13.17 -30.98
CA ASN A 299 10.03 -11.74 -30.75
C ASN A 299 9.91 -10.97 -32.09
N GLN A 300 10.71 -11.33 -33.10
CA GLN A 300 10.60 -10.74 -34.45
C GLN A 300 9.23 -10.98 -35.09
N GLN A 301 8.64 -12.18 -34.88
CA GLN A 301 7.29 -12.49 -35.35
C GLN A 301 6.22 -11.69 -34.57
N LEU A 302 6.34 -11.54 -33.25
CA LEU A 302 5.44 -10.74 -32.42
C LEU A 302 5.56 -9.23 -32.73
N GLU A 303 6.76 -8.70 -32.95
CA GLU A 303 6.95 -7.34 -33.44
C GLU A 303 6.32 -7.13 -34.82
N LYS A 304 6.40 -8.13 -35.70
CA LYS A 304 5.76 -8.07 -37.01
C LYS A 304 4.23 -8.10 -36.88
N GLU A 305 3.68 -8.94 -36.01
CA GLU A 305 2.24 -8.99 -35.71
C GLU A 305 1.75 -7.69 -35.06
N LEU A 306 2.53 -7.10 -34.15
CA LEU A 306 2.28 -5.76 -33.59
C LEU A 306 2.29 -4.69 -34.68
N ARG A 307 3.32 -4.65 -35.53
CA ARG A 307 3.39 -3.72 -36.68
C ARG A 307 2.24 -3.93 -37.66
N GLU A 308 1.77 -5.15 -37.87
CA GLU A 308 0.58 -5.44 -38.67
C GLU A 308 -0.71 -4.94 -37.99
N MET A 309 -0.85 -5.07 -36.67
CA MET A 309 -1.97 -4.51 -35.91
C MET A 309 -1.95 -2.96 -35.87
N GLU A 310 -0.79 -2.33 -35.68
CA GLU A 310 -0.61 -0.87 -35.77
C GLU A 310 -1.06 -0.35 -37.14
N ASN A 311 -0.63 -1.02 -38.22
CA ASN A 311 -1.05 -0.69 -39.59
C ASN A 311 -2.53 -0.93 -39.86
N VAL A 312 -3.22 -1.77 -39.08
CA VAL A 312 -4.69 -1.92 -39.13
C VAL A 312 -5.37 -0.83 -38.29
N ALA A 313 -4.85 -0.51 -37.10
CA ALA A 313 -5.37 0.56 -36.26
C ALA A 313 -5.33 1.92 -36.97
N LEU A 314 -4.17 2.30 -37.52
CA LEU A 314 -4.01 3.54 -38.29
C LEU A 314 -4.96 3.63 -39.51
N LYS A 315 -5.29 2.49 -40.14
CA LYS A 315 -6.28 2.45 -41.22
C LYS A 315 -7.69 2.68 -40.69
N VAL A 316 -8.09 1.98 -39.62
CA VAL A 316 -9.40 2.18 -38.98
C VAL A 316 -9.56 3.63 -38.46
N GLU A 317 -8.50 4.22 -37.90
CA GLU A 317 -8.50 5.63 -37.48
C GLU A 317 -8.62 6.59 -38.68
N SER A 318 -7.90 6.36 -39.78
CA SER A 318 -8.02 7.21 -40.97
C SER A 318 -9.39 7.06 -41.66
N GLU A 319 -9.95 5.86 -41.73
CA GLU A 319 -11.32 5.61 -42.20
C GLU A 319 -12.37 6.27 -41.29
N ALA A 320 -12.19 6.21 -39.97
CA ALA A 320 -13.05 6.90 -39.00
C ALA A 320 -12.96 8.42 -39.13
N ASN A 321 -11.75 8.98 -39.26
CA ASN A 321 -11.54 10.41 -39.45
C ASN A 321 -12.13 10.91 -40.77
N LEU A 322 -12.02 10.15 -41.87
CA LEU A 322 -12.68 10.46 -43.13
C LEU A 322 -14.21 10.43 -43.01
N ASN A 323 -14.76 9.45 -42.29
CA ASN A 323 -16.21 9.34 -42.04
C ASN A 323 -16.72 10.50 -41.16
N ILE A 324 -15.96 10.90 -40.13
CA ILE A 324 -16.25 12.09 -39.31
C ILE A 324 -16.22 13.36 -40.17
N LEU A 325 -15.21 13.54 -41.03
CA LEU A 325 -15.13 14.67 -41.97
C LEU A 325 -16.33 14.72 -42.93
N GLU A 326 -16.74 13.57 -43.47
CA GLU A 326 -17.91 13.50 -44.36
C GLU A 326 -19.22 13.78 -43.60
N GLN A 327 -19.40 13.27 -42.38
CA GLN A 327 -20.53 13.60 -41.51
C GLN A 327 -20.54 15.07 -41.10
N SER A 328 -19.39 15.68 -40.81
CA SER A 328 -19.26 17.12 -40.55
C SER A 328 -19.67 17.94 -41.78
N ARG A 329 -19.28 17.52 -42.98
CA ARG A 329 -19.72 18.18 -44.22
C ARG A 329 -21.22 18.02 -44.43
N GLN A 330 -21.79 16.83 -44.23
CA GLN A 330 -23.23 16.59 -44.33
C GLN A 330 -24.03 17.41 -43.31
N ASN A 331 -23.53 17.56 -42.08
CA ASN A 331 -24.12 18.46 -41.08
C ASN A 331 -24.04 19.93 -41.49
N SER A 332 -22.93 20.39 -42.08
CA SER A 332 -22.83 21.74 -42.66
C SER A 332 -23.81 21.94 -43.82
N ASP A 333 -23.93 20.96 -44.73
CA ASP A 333 -24.87 20.95 -45.85
C ASP A 333 -26.33 21.01 -45.36
N LEU A 334 -26.65 20.34 -44.23
CA LEU A 334 -27.96 20.40 -43.57
C LEU A 334 -28.19 21.72 -42.82
N GLN A 335 -27.18 22.28 -42.17
CA GLN A 335 -27.27 23.55 -41.45
C GLN A 335 -27.47 24.73 -42.42
N ALA A 336 -26.79 24.72 -43.58
CA ALA A 336 -27.02 25.68 -44.66
C ALA A 336 -28.45 25.59 -45.22
N LYS A 337 -28.98 24.37 -45.42
CA LYS A 337 -30.38 24.16 -45.80
C LYS A 337 -31.34 24.65 -44.73
N LEU A 338 -31.06 24.41 -43.44
CA LEU A 338 -31.88 24.89 -42.34
C LEU A 338 -31.93 26.43 -42.30
N GLN A 339 -30.79 27.10 -42.51
CA GLN A 339 -30.74 28.56 -42.64
C GLN A 339 -31.54 29.05 -43.86
N GLN A 340 -31.45 28.36 -45.00
CA GLN A 340 -32.25 28.67 -46.20
C GLN A 340 -33.76 28.54 -45.92
N TRP A 341 -34.19 27.48 -45.24
CA TRP A 341 -35.59 27.31 -44.81
C TRP A 341 -36.02 28.37 -43.79
N GLN A 342 -35.17 28.73 -42.83
CA GLN A 342 -35.46 29.81 -41.86
C GLN A 342 -35.59 31.17 -42.55
N MET A 343 -34.77 31.48 -43.55
CA MET A 343 -34.92 32.69 -44.36
C MET A 343 -36.22 32.65 -45.17
N ARG A 344 -36.58 31.49 -45.76
CA ARG A 344 -37.83 31.33 -46.49
C ARG A 344 -39.07 31.43 -45.60
N VAL A 345 -38.99 30.96 -44.34
CA VAL A 345 -40.05 31.18 -43.34
C VAL A 345 -40.18 32.68 -43.04
N LYS A 346 -39.08 33.42 -42.82
CA LYS A 346 -39.12 34.88 -42.61
C LYS A 346 -39.66 35.67 -43.81
N GLU A 347 -39.37 35.23 -45.05
CA GLU A 347 -40.00 35.79 -46.25
C GLU A 347 -41.53 35.56 -46.24
N LEU A 348 -41.99 34.38 -45.85
CA LEU A 348 -43.41 34.07 -45.77
C LEU A 348 -44.09 34.82 -44.59
N GLU A 349 -43.42 34.94 -43.45
CA GLU A 349 -43.88 35.71 -42.29
C GLU A 349 -44.01 37.20 -42.62
N SER A 350 -43.01 37.81 -43.27
CA SER A 350 -43.07 39.22 -43.68
C SER A 350 -44.11 39.49 -44.78
N LEU A 351 -44.36 38.54 -45.68
CA LEU A 351 -45.52 38.61 -46.60
C LEU A 351 -46.86 38.51 -45.86
N LEU A 352 -46.93 37.73 -44.78
CA LEU A 352 -48.10 37.62 -43.90
C LEU A 352 -48.32 38.91 -43.10
N GLU A 353 -47.26 39.54 -42.58
CA GLU A 353 -47.32 40.86 -41.97
C GLU A 353 -47.84 41.91 -42.97
N LEU A 354 -47.33 41.90 -44.22
CA LEU A 354 -47.79 42.79 -45.28
C LEU A 354 -49.29 42.63 -45.58
N CYS A 355 -49.81 41.39 -45.57
CA CYS A 355 -51.24 41.11 -45.72
C CYS A 355 -52.06 41.47 -44.46
N SER A 356 -51.48 41.36 -43.27
CA SER A 356 -52.16 41.69 -42.01
C SER A 356 -52.35 43.21 -41.81
N GLY A 357 -51.47 44.03 -42.39
CA GLY A 357 -51.48 45.49 -42.26
C GLY A 357 -52.69 46.20 -42.90
N THR A 358 -53.53 45.50 -43.67
CA THR A 358 -54.65 46.08 -44.43
C THR A 358 -56.04 45.64 -43.96
N SER A 359 -56.19 45.19 -42.70
CA SER A 359 -57.48 44.63 -42.21
C SER A 359 -57.88 44.97 -40.77
N ARG A 360 -57.61 46.22 -40.33
CA ARG A 360 -58.33 46.87 -39.21
C ARG A 360 -58.59 48.33 -39.55
N ILE A 361 -59.74 48.86 -39.09
CA ILE A 361 -60.30 50.20 -39.39
C ILE A 361 -60.85 50.28 -40.84
N GLN A 362 -62.15 50.55 -41.09
CA GLN A 362 -63.28 50.78 -40.18
C GLN A 362 -64.66 50.37 -40.76
N LEU A 363 -65.67 50.57 -39.90
CA LEU A 363 -67.10 50.23 -39.97
C LEU A 363 -67.90 50.56 -41.25
N GLN A 364 -69.05 49.89 -41.28
CA GLN A 364 -70.22 49.93 -42.19
C GLN A 364 -70.78 51.31 -42.55
N THR A 365 -71.71 51.30 -43.52
CA THR A 365 -72.71 52.33 -43.93
C THR A 365 -72.19 53.51 -44.77
N ASP A 366 -72.91 54.00 -45.78
CA ASP A 366 -73.88 53.34 -46.69
C ASP A 366 -74.17 54.26 -47.89
N SER A 367 -74.48 53.69 -49.07
CA SER A 367 -75.14 54.37 -50.22
C SER A 367 -74.38 55.57 -50.89
N SER A 368 -74.38 55.77 -52.21
CA SER A 368 -75.06 55.10 -53.35
C SER A 368 -74.42 55.50 -54.71
N ALA A 369 -75.01 55.01 -55.81
CA ALA A 369 -74.92 55.52 -57.20
C ALA A 369 -73.73 55.11 -58.13
N THR A 370 -74.09 54.22 -59.06
CA THR A 370 -73.75 54.23 -60.52
C THR A 370 -72.30 54.08 -61.03
N SER A 371 -72.01 52.86 -61.52
CA SER A 371 -71.32 52.52 -62.80
C SER A 371 -69.95 53.15 -63.13
N SER A 372 -68.89 52.37 -63.40
CA SER A 372 -68.78 51.60 -64.66
C SER A 372 -67.46 50.80 -64.80
N SER A 373 -67.41 49.89 -65.77
CA SER A 373 -66.23 49.21 -66.36
C SER A 373 -65.52 48.08 -65.56
N CYS A 374 -64.75 47.27 -66.28
CA CYS A 374 -64.05 46.03 -65.86
C CYS A 374 -62.53 46.20 -66.10
N PRO A 375 -61.67 45.16 -66.20
CA PRO A 375 -61.61 43.86 -65.50
C PRO A 375 -60.22 43.54 -64.90
N SER A 376 -60.11 42.71 -63.85
CA SER A 376 -58.93 41.85 -63.63
C SER A 376 -59.18 40.78 -62.56
N ALA A 377 -59.04 39.50 -62.90
CA ALA A 377 -59.21 38.36 -61.98
C ALA A 377 -58.24 37.20 -62.35
N ALA A 378 -56.96 37.52 -62.56
CA ALA A 378 -55.95 36.59 -63.09
C ALA A 378 -54.75 36.24 -62.14
N PRO A 379 -54.28 37.12 -61.23
CA PRO A 379 -53.06 36.83 -60.45
C PRO A 379 -53.19 35.72 -59.40
N LEU A 380 -54.38 35.57 -58.79
CA LEU A 380 -54.53 34.71 -57.60
C LEU A 380 -54.58 33.22 -57.97
N ASP A 381 -55.27 32.88 -59.06
CA ASP A 381 -55.46 31.50 -59.50
C ASP A 381 -54.15 30.90 -60.06
N THR A 382 -53.33 31.72 -60.73
CA THR A 382 -51.99 31.33 -61.18
C THR A 382 -51.01 31.14 -60.02
N ALA A 383 -51.08 31.96 -58.97
CA ALA A 383 -50.29 31.76 -57.75
C ALA A 383 -50.66 30.44 -57.05
N LEU A 384 -51.96 30.16 -56.88
CA LEU A 384 -52.44 28.93 -56.24
C LEU A 384 -52.09 27.68 -57.06
N GLN A 385 -52.28 27.74 -58.39
CA GLN A 385 -51.95 26.62 -59.28
C GLN A 385 -50.44 26.36 -59.37
N ASN A 386 -49.59 27.38 -59.25
CA ASN A 386 -48.14 27.21 -59.18
C ASN A 386 -47.70 26.63 -57.84
N ALA A 387 -48.30 27.07 -56.72
CA ALA A 387 -48.06 26.45 -55.40
C ALA A 387 -48.47 24.97 -55.39
N LEU A 388 -49.60 24.60 -56.02
CA LEU A 388 -50.03 23.20 -56.13
C LEU A 388 -49.08 22.35 -57.00
N LYS A 389 -48.58 22.90 -58.11
CA LYS A 389 -47.55 22.26 -58.95
C LYS A 389 -46.24 22.07 -58.16
N GLN A 390 -45.82 23.08 -57.42
CA GLN A 390 -44.63 23.00 -56.59
C GLN A 390 -44.77 21.93 -55.49
N ALA A 391 -45.88 21.92 -54.76
CA ALA A 391 -46.14 20.91 -53.73
C ALA A 391 -46.23 19.47 -54.30
N THR A 392 -46.74 19.29 -55.52
CA THR A 392 -46.76 17.97 -56.19
C THR A 392 -45.39 17.54 -56.69
N GLU A 393 -44.53 18.47 -57.13
CA GLU A 393 -43.14 18.18 -57.50
C GLU A 393 -42.25 17.94 -56.27
N GLU A 394 -42.47 18.67 -55.17
CA GLU A 394 -41.83 18.42 -53.87
C GLU A 394 -42.22 17.03 -53.33
N MET A 395 -43.50 16.66 -53.38
CA MET A 395 -43.96 15.29 -53.07
C MET A 395 -43.29 14.24 -53.97
N ARG A 396 -43.11 14.51 -55.27
CA ARG A 396 -42.42 13.63 -56.22
C ARG A 396 -40.94 13.46 -55.86
N GLN A 397 -40.27 14.54 -55.46
CA GLN A 397 -38.88 14.54 -55.01
C GLN A 397 -38.70 13.81 -53.67
N LEU A 398 -39.61 14.01 -52.70
CA LEU A 398 -39.62 13.28 -51.43
C LEU A 398 -39.85 11.77 -51.66
N TYR A 399 -40.75 11.37 -52.56
CA TYR A 399 -40.91 9.96 -52.93
C TYR A 399 -39.64 9.37 -53.58
N LYS A 400 -38.93 10.16 -54.40
CA LYS A 400 -37.65 9.74 -54.99
C LYS A 400 -36.56 9.57 -53.92
N GLN A 401 -36.41 10.54 -53.02
CA GLN A 401 -35.48 10.47 -51.89
C GLN A 401 -35.79 9.29 -50.95
N LEU A 402 -37.08 9.01 -50.68
CA LEU A 402 -37.50 7.87 -49.86
C LEU A 402 -37.08 6.53 -50.48
N ASN A 403 -37.14 6.40 -51.80
CA ASN A 403 -36.65 5.22 -52.51
C ASN A 403 -35.11 5.16 -52.51
N GLU A 404 -34.41 6.27 -52.79
CA GLU A 404 -32.94 6.35 -52.73
C GLU A 404 -32.36 6.08 -51.31
N LEU A 405 -33.16 6.30 -50.26
CA LEU A 405 -32.85 5.92 -48.89
C LEU A 405 -33.13 4.43 -48.62
N LYS A 406 -34.24 3.86 -49.13
CA LYS A 406 -34.51 2.42 -49.06
C LYS A 406 -33.44 1.60 -49.79
N ASP A 407 -32.98 2.03 -50.95
CA ASP A 407 -31.95 1.33 -51.72
C ASP A 407 -30.60 1.36 -50.98
N ARG A 408 -30.25 2.48 -50.34
CA ARG A 408 -29.10 2.57 -49.42
C ARG A 408 -29.25 1.65 -48.21
N GLU A 409 -30.42 1.65 -47.57
CA GLU A 409 -30.72 0.77 -46.44
C GLU A 409 -30.58 -0.71 -46.82
N HIS A 410 -31.01 -1.09 -48.03
CA HIS A 410 -30.87 -2.45 -48.55
C HIS A 410 -29.41 -2.82 -48.85
N SER A 411 -28.62 -1.91 -49.44
CA SER A 411 -27.17 -2.13 -49.63
C SER A 411 -26.47 -2.33 -48.29
N LEU A 412 -26.70 -1.42 -47.33
CA LEU A 412 -26.11 -1.47 -45.99
C LEU A 412 -26.49 -2.76 -45.24
N ARG A 413 -27.73 -3.25 -45.37
CA ARG A 413 -28.12 -4.58 -44.86
C ARG A 413 -27.30 -5.69 -45.51
N SER A 414 -27.16 -5.69 -46.84
CA SER A 414 -26.35 -6.70 -47.55
C SER A 414 -24.87 -6.65 -47.15
N ASP A 415 -24.32 -5.46 -46.91
CA ASP A 415 -22.92 -5.29 -46.51
C ASP A 415 -22.70 -5.67 -45.04
N HIS A 416 -23.66 -5.39 -44.16
CA HIS A 416 -23.69 -5.93 -42.80
C HIS A 416 -23.71 -7.47 -42.81
N GLU A 417 -24.52 -8.10 -43.67
CA GLU A 417 -24.53 -9.56 -43.82
C GLU A 417 -23.21 -10.11 -44.37
N LYS A 418 -22.58 -9.45 -45.35
CA LYS A 418 -21.23 -9.80 -45.83
C LYS A 418 -20.18 -9.68 -44.73
N VAL A 419 -20.22 -8.64 -43.90
CA VAL A 419 -19.32 -8.46 -42.75
C VAL A 419 -19.58 -9.53 -41.68
N LYS A 420 -20.83 -9.81 -41.34
CA LYS A 420 -21.24 -10.87 -40.41
C LYS A 420 -20.80 -12.27 -40.89
N ALA A 421 -20.87 -12.52 -42.20
CA ALA A 421 -20.37 -13.75 -42.83
C ALA A 421 -18.83 -13.84 -42.88
N LYS A 422 -18.11 -12.71 -42.98
CA LYS A 422 -16.65 -12.67 -42.82
C LYS A 422 -16.25 -12.90 -41.35
N TYR A 423 -16.92 -12.24 -40.41
CA TYR A 423 -16.67 -12.34 -38.97
C TYR A 423 -16.91 -13.76 -38.44
N THR A 424 -18.01 -14.42 -38.83
CA THR A 424 -18.28 -15.81 -38.44
C THR A 424 -17.23 -16.78 -39.00
N LYS A 425 -16.79 -16.60 -40.25
CA LYS A 425 -15.66 -17.37 -40.83
C LYS A 425 -14.34 -17.10 -40.12
N LEU A 426 -14.08 -15.87 -39.68
CA LEU A 426 -12.89 -15.53 -38.90
C LEU A 426 -12.92 -16.16 -37.51
N LYS A 427 -14.08 -16.13 -36.83
CA LYS A 427 -14.32 -16.81 -35.55
C LYS A 427 -14.15 -18.33 -35.65
N GLN A 428 -14.62 -18.95 -36.74
CA GLN A 428 -14.36 -20.37 -37.02
C GLN A 428 -12.87 -20.66 -37.22
N LYS A 429 -12.12 -19.81 -37.93
CA LYS A 429 -10.67 -19.95 -38.07
C LYS A 429 -9.92 -19.80 -36.74
N TYR A 430 -10.33 -18.84 -35.89
CA TYR A 430 -9.78 -18.70 -34.53
C TYR A 430 -10.00 -19.95 -33.69
N SER A 431 -11.22 -20.50 -33.69
CA SER A 431 -11.53 -21.73 -32.95
C SER A 431 -10.73 -22.95 -33.44
N ILE A 432 -10.42 -23.03 -34.73
CA ILE A 432 -9.53 -24.06 -35.29
C ILE A 432 -8.06 -23.84 -34.86
N LEU A 433 -7.62 -22.59 -34.67
CA LEU A 433 -6.28 -22.28 -34.17
C LEU A 433 -6.16 -22.58 -32.66
N GLU A 434 -7.16 -22.26 -31.85
CA GLU A 434 -7.26 -22.68 -30.44
C GLU A 434 -7.22 -24.22 -30.31
N ALA A 435 -7.94 -24.93 -31.17
CA ALA A 435 -7.90 -26.40 -31.27
C ALA A 435 -6.55 -26.98 -31.73
N SER A 436 -5.64 -26.14 -32.27
CA SER A 436 -4.29 -26.55 -32.68
C SER A 436 -3.24 -26.35 -31.57
N GLN A 437 -3.33 -25.27 -30.79
CA GLN A 437 -2.41 -24.98 -29.68
C GLN A 437 -2.70 -25.85 -28.43
N SER A 438 -3.96 -26.24 -28.24
CA SER A 438 -4.40 -27.02 -27.06
C SER A 438 -3.83 -28.44 -26.97
N ARG A 439 -3.27 -29.02 -28.04
CA ARG A 439 -2.66 -30.37 -28.00
C ARG A 439 -1.39 -30.50 -27.15
N THR A 440 -0.86 -29.41 -26.61
CA THR A 440 0.36 -29.40 -25.78
C THR A 440 0.13 -29.15 -24.28
N ASN A 441 -1.07 -28.72 -23.85
CA ASN A 441 -1.32 -28.24 -22.47
C ASN A 441 -2.39 -29.03 -21.69
N VAL A 442 -2.98 -30.09 -22.26
CA VAL A 442 -4.20 -30.78 -21.76
C VAL A 442 -3.99 -31.69 -20.53
N ILE A 443 -3.13 -31.27 -19.58
CA ILE A 443 -2.98 -31.89 -18.26
C ILE A 443 -3.32 -30.91 -17.12
N THR A 444 -3.26 -29.59 -17.33
CA THR A 444 -3.43 -28.59 -16.24
C THR A 444 -4.81 -27.92 -16.16
N ASP A 445 -5.56 -27.89 -17.26
CA ASP A 445 -6.68 -26.92 -17.41
C ASP A 445 -8.07 -27.52 -17.13
N ILE A 446 -8.14 -28.79 -16.72
CA ILE A 446 -9.41 -29.50 -16.48
C ILE A 446 -9.98 -29.21 -15.08
N GLU A 447 -9.13 -29.06 -14.07
CA GLU A 447 -9.54 -28.85 -12.68
C GLU A 447 -10.10 -27.42 -12.47
N SER A 448 -9.41 -26.41 -13.01
CA SER A 448 -9.75 -24.99 -12.84
C SER A 448 -11.07 -24.56 -13.49
N GLN A 449 -11.52 -25.22 -14.57
CA GLN A 449 -12.83 -24.93 -15.18
C GLN A 449 -14.02 -25.51 -14.41
N ALA A 450 -13.82 -26.51 -13.55
CA ALA A 450 -14.88 -27.07 -12.73
C ALA A 450 -15.25 -26.11 -11.58
N GLU A 451 -14.25 -25.61 -10.87
CA GLU A 451 -14.42 -24.66 -9.75
C GLU A 451 -15.06 -23.34 -10.20
N LEU A 452 -14.63 -22.79 -11.34
CA LEU A 452 -15.19 -21.55 -11.91
C LEU A 452 -16.68 -21.64 -12.28
N ARG A 453 -17.22 -22.83 -12.56
CA ARG A 453 -18.66 -23.02 -12.77
C ARG A 453 -19.40 -23.14 -11.44
N SER A 454 -18.88 -23.97 -10.52
CA SER A 454 -19.43 -24.11 -9.16
C SER A 454 -19.54 -22.77 -8.43
N LEU A 455 -18.52 -21.91 -8.53
CA LEU A 455 -18.53 -20.57 -7.93
C LEU A 455 -19.57 -19.66 -8.56
N LYS A 456 -19.81 -19.78 -9.88
CA LYS A 456 -20.78 -18.93 -10.57
C LYS A 456 -22.22 -19.30 -10.26
N ASP A 457 -22.53 -20.60 -10.24
CA ASP A 457 -23.84 -21.10 -9.84
C ASP A 457 -24.18 -20.72 -8.38
N GLN A 458 -23.16 -20.68 -7.50
CA GLN A 458 -23.29 -20.19 -6.12
C GLN A 458 -23.54 -18.67 -6.05
N CYS A 459 -22.89 -17.85 -6.88
CA CYS A 459 -23.16 -16.41 -6.96
C CYS A 459 -24.62 -16.13 -7.37
N ASP A 460 -25.11 -16.80 -8.42
CA ASP A 460 -26.49 -16.62 -8.90
C ASP A 460 -27.53 -17.06 -7.84
N GLU A 461 -27.25 -18.12 -7.08
CA GLU A 461 -28.10 -18.55 -5.96
C GLU A 461 -28.10 -17.53 -4.80
N LEU A 462 -26.94 -16.94 -4.50
CA LEU A 462 -26.80 -15.90 -3.47
C LEU A 462 -27.50 -14.59 -3.87
N GLU A 463 -27.49 -14.19 -5.15
CA GLU A 463 -28.28 -13.05 -5.62
C GLU A 463 -29.79 -13.26 -5.42
N VAL A 464 -30.29 -14.46 -5.70
CA VAL A 464 -31.71 -14.81 -5.50
C VAL A 464 -32.08 -14.80 -4.01
N LYS A 465 -31.19 -15.29 -3.13
CA LYS A 465 -31.36 -15.20 -1.67
C LYS A 465 -31.36 -13.75 -1.19
N LEU A 466 -30.40 -12.93 -1.64
CA LEU A 466 -30.31 -11.51 -1.30
C LEU A 466 -31.54 -10.71 -1.73
N ARG A 467 -32.17 -11.07 -2.87
CA ARG A 467 -33.41 -10.44 -3.35
C ARG A 467 -34.59 -10.72 -2.41
N LYS A 468 -34.77 -11.98 -1.99
CA LYS A 468 -35.82 -12.37 -1.02
C LYS A 468 -35.64 -11.69 0.33
N VAL A 469 -34.42 -11.63 0.86
CA VAL A 469 -34.12 -10.95 2.14
C VAL A 469 -34.44 -9.45 2.06
N LYS A 470 -34.23 -8.79 0.92
CA LYS A 470 -34.64 -7.38 0.72
C LYS A 470 -36.17 -7.24 0.72
N GLU A 471 -36.90 -8.11 0.02
CA GLU A 471 -38.37 -8.11 0.02
C GLU A 471 -38.96 -8.39 1.41
N GLU A 472 -38.34 -9.27 2.19
CA GLU A 472 -38.76 -9.57 3.57
C GLU A 472 -38.46 -8.40 4.52
N ARG A 473 -37.26 -7.81 4.45
CA ARG A 473 -36.90 -6.58 5.17
C ARG A 473 -37.90 -5.46 4.91
N ASP A 474 -38.31 -5.25 3.65
CA ASP A 474 -39.19 -4.14 3.29
C ASP A 474 -40.64 -4.37 3.79
N ARG A 475 -41.08 -5.63 3.87
CA ARG A 475 -42.32 -6.02 4.57
C ARG A 475 -42.22 -5.79 6.08
N TYR A 476 -41.13 -6.21 6.71
CA TYR A 476 -40.92 -6.03 8.16
C TYR A 476 -40.74 -4.55 8.55
N SER A 477 -40.15 -3.71 7.69
CA SER A 477 -40.08 -2.27 7.88
C SER A 477 -41.49 -1.65 7.85
N SER A 478 -42.29 -1.99 6.85
CA SER A 478 -43.68 -1.53 6.70
C SER A 478 -44.56 -1.94 7.89
N GLU A 479 -44.41 -3.17 8.37
CA GLU A 479 -45.15 -3.68 9.53
C GLU A 479 -44.62 -3.07 10.85
N SER A 480 -43.32 -2.80 10.97
CA SER A 480 -42.75 -2.10 12.12
C SER A 480 -43.21 -0.64 12.20
N GLU A 481 -43.38 0.05 11.07
CA GLU A 481 -44.04 1.36 11.01
C GLU A 481 -45.50 1.29 11.46
N ARG A 482 -46.26 0.30 10.97
CA ARG A 482 -47.66 0.09 11.38
C ARG A 482 -47.76 -0.12 12.89
N GLN A 483 -46.92 -0.97 13.46
CA GLN A 483 -46.85 -1.21 14.90
C GLN A 483 -46.44 0.04 15.67
N HIS A 484 -45.54 0.87 15.15
CA HIS A 484 -45.19 2.16 15.75
C HIS A 484 -46.37 3.15 15.80
N ARG A 485 -47.25 3.15 14.79
CA ARG A 485 -48.46 3.98 14.78
C ARG A 485 -49.44 3.51 15.86
N VAL A 486 -49.73 2.21 15.92
CA VAL A 486 -50.59 1.60 16.95
C VAL A 486 -50.05 1.82 18.37
N VAL A 487 -48.74 1.67 18.60
CA VAL A 487 -48.11 1.96 19.90
C VAL A 487 -48.19 3.45 20.26
N LYS A 488 -48.18 4.36 19.28
CA LYS A 488 -48.35 5.81 19.51
C LYS A 488 -49.80 6.19 19.81
N GLU A 489 -50.78 5.43 19.33
CA GLU A 489 -52.20 5.56 19.67
C GLU A 489 -52.48 4.99 21.06
N LEU A 490 -52.04 3.75 21.35
CA LEU A 490 -52.18 3.13 22.67
C LEU A 490 -51.48 3.93 23.79
N LYS A 491 -50.35 4.61 23.50
CA LYS A 491 -49.70 5.51 24.46
C LYS A 491 -50.53 6.76 24.79
N ARG A 492 -51.32 7.28 23.84
CA ARG A 492 -52.25 8.39 24.10
C ARG A 492 -53.43 7.90 24.93
N GLU A 493 -54.05 6.79 24.54
CA GLU A 493 -55.10 6.17 25.36
C GLU A 493 -54.64 5.86 26.79
N SER A 494 -53.36 5.48 26.97
CA SER A 494 -52.78 5.25 28.29
C SER A 494 -52.63 6.56 29.08
N SER A 495 -52.12 7.64 28.49
CA SER A 495 -52.02 8.94 29.17
C SER A 495 -53.40 9.51 29.51
N ASP A 496 -54.38 9.33 28.63
CA ASP A 496 -55.74 9.82 28.82
C ASP A 496 -56.45 9.06 29.96
N LYS A 497 -56.24 7.73 30.04
CA LYS A 497 -56.72 6.88 31.16
C LYS A 497 -55.94 7.09 32.45
N GLU A 498 -54.67 7.51 32.40
CA GLU A 498 -53.91 7.95 33.58
C GLU A 498 -54.41 9.31 34.12
N LEU A 499 -54.85 10.20 33.23
CA LEU A 499 -55.55 11.44 33.61
C LEU A 499 -56.92 11.14 34.25
N GLU A 500 -57.75 10.25 33.68
CA GLU A 500 -58.96 9.77 34.36
C GLU A 500 -58.65 9.13 35.73
N LEU A 501 -57.62 8.29 35.82
CA LEU A 501 -57.22 7.65 37.07
C LEU A 501 -56.69 8.63 38.13
N THR A 502 -56.11 9.76 37.74
CA THR A 502 -55.69 10.80 38.70
C THR A 502 -56.86 11.68 39.14
N GLN A 503 -57.84 11.94 38.27
CA GLN A 503 -59.10 12.58 38.63
C GLN A 503 -59.93 11.70 39.59
N LEU A 504 -60.15 10.41 39.26
CA LEU A 504 -60.84 9.46 40.16
C LEU A 504 -60.12 9.29 41.51
N LYS A 505 -58.79 9.37 41.55
CA LYS A 505 -58.03 9.35 42.82
C LYS A 505 -58.25 10.61 43.66
N SER A 506 -58.41 11.79 43.05
CA SER A 506 -58.66 13.04 43.80
C SER A 506 -60.09 13.07 44.36
N GLU A 507 -61.08 12.58 43.61
CA GLU A 507 -62.46 12.39 44.11
C GLU A 507 -62.51 11.40 45.30
N LEU A 508 -61.77 10.28 45.21
CA LEU A 508 -61.72 9.27 46.27
C LEU A 508 -60.95 9.78 47.51
N GLN A 509 -59.97 10.68 47.34
CA GLN A 509 -59.38 11.43 48.46
C GLN A 509 -60.37 12.44 49.07
N LEU A 510 -61.24 13.07 48.26
CA LEU A 510 -62.26 13.99 48.74
C LEU A 510 -63.30 13.27 49.62
N GLN A 511 -63.81 12.11 49.17
CA GLN A 511 -64.76 11.29 49.95
C GLN A 511 -64.16 10.83 51.30
N ARG A 512 -62.85 10.53 51.33
CA ARG A 512 -62.15 10.12 52.56
C ARG A 512 -61.97 11.24 53.60
N LYS A 513 -62.15 12.51 53.24
CA LYS A 513 -62.15 13.64 54.19
C LYS A 513 -63.52 13.89 54.85
N LEU A 514 -64.60 13.26 54.37
CA LEU A 514 -65.97 13.45 54.89
C LEU A 514 -66.45 12.36 55.87
N THR A 515 -65.61 11.36 56.19
CA THR A 515 -66.03 10.16 56.94
C THR A 515 -65.15 9.85 58.17
N LYS A 516 -65.07 10.81 59.11
CA LYS A 516 -64.59 10.58 60.49
C LYS A 516 -65.41 11.36 61.52
N SER A 517 -66.41 10.73 62.12
CA SER A 517 -66.99 11.12 63.41
C SER A 517 -67.70 9.91 64.06
N ALA A 518 -67.84 9.94 65.39
CA ALA A 518 -68.53 8.97 66.25
C ALA A 518 -68.05 7.49 66.17
N THR A 519 -67.22 7.06 67.12
CA THR A 519 -67.03 5.63 67.44
C THR A 519 -66.78 5.41 68.93
N THR A 520 -67.83 5.04 69.67
CA THR A 520 -67.82 4.57 71.07
C THR A 520 -69.24 4.09 71.44
N ASN A 521 -69.47 3.07 72.30
CA ASN A 521 -68.64 1.94 72.73
C ASN A 521 -69.55 0.87 73.41
N VAL A 522 -68.97 -0.22 73.94
CA VAL A 522 -69.59 -1.23 74.87
C VAL A 522 -70.49 -2.31 74.23
N ALA A 523 -70.51 -3.49 74.87
CA ALA A 523 -71.20 -4.73 74.48
C ALA A 523 -71.98 -5.36 75.67
N LEU A 524 -72.35 -6.65 75.56
CA LEU A 524 -73.23 -7.45 76.47
C LEU A 524 -74.75 -7.22 76.21
N GLY A 525 -75.64 -8.20 76.41
CA GLY A 525 -75.39 -9.63 76.64
C GLY A 525 -76.57 -10.39 77.29
N THR A 526 -77.38 -11.11 76.49
CA THR A 526 -78.41 -12.12 76.89
C THR A 526 -79.59 -11.71 77.80
N GLY A 527 -80.78 -12.29 77.54
CA GLY A 527 -81.96 -12.22 78.42
C GLY A 527 -83.02 -13.29 78.07
N ARG A 528 -83.69 -13.90 79.06
CA ARG A 528 -84.51 -15.12 78.84
C ARG A 528 -85.65 -15.37 79.86
N ILE A 529 -86.87 -14.93 79.53
CA ILE A 529 -88.22 -15.48 79.91
C ILE A 529 -88.64 -15.37 81.41
N LYS A 530 -89.97 -15.23 81.63
CA LYS A 530 -90.79 -15.45 82.87
C LYS A 530 -91.04 -14.22 83.75
N THR A 531 -92.22 -14.03 84.40
CA THR A 531 -93.53 -14.72 84.33
C THR A 531 -94.67 -13.83 84.88
N ALA A 532 -95.90 -14.08 84.41
CA ALA A 532 -97.20 -14.00 85.11
C ALA A 532 -97.63 -12.74 85.86
N ASP A 533 -98.93 -12.40 85.73
CA ASP A 533 -99.80 -12.32 86.91
C ASP A 533 -101.25 -12.68 86.54
N SER A 534 -102.13 -12.94 87.51
CA SER A 534 -103.53 -13.33 87.25
C SER A 534 -104.46 -13.04 88.43
N ILE A 535 -105.63 -12.43 88.17
CA ILE A 535 -106.70 -12.25 89.16
C ILE A 535 -108.02 -12.77 88.58
N ALA A 536 -108.58 -13.79 89.22
CA ALA A 536 -109.94 -14.25 89.01
C ALA A 536 -110.79 -13.92 90.25
N SER A 537 -112.08 -13.65 90.07
CA SER A 537 -113.04 -13.48 91.17
C SER A 537 -114.21 -14.47 91.03
N GLY A 538 -114.63 -15.04 92.17
CA GLY A 538 -115.42 -16.26 92.26
C GLY A 538 -116.94 -16.11 92.09
N GLN A 539 -117.62 -17.25 92.06
CA GLN A 539 -119.07 -17.36 91.85
C GLN A 539 -119.84 -17.61 93.16
N SER A 540 -121.10 -17.19 93.23
CA SER A 540 -122.20 -17.98 93.81
C SER A 540 -123.57 -17.45 93.33
N SER A 541 -124.70 -18.16 93.45
CA SER A 541 -124.95 -19.56 93.03
C SER A 541 -126.48 -19.82 92.94
N LEU A 542 -127.08 -19.61 91.77
CA LEU A 542 -128.45 -20.06 91.45
C LEU A 542 -128.43 -20.74 90.06
N SER A 543 -128.71 -22.04 90.04
CA SER A 543 -127.56 -22.93 90.23
C SER A 543 -127.23 -23.90 89.09
N ILE A 544 -128.02 -23.93 88.00
CA ILE A 544 -127.80 -24.87 86.88
C ILE A 544 -127.77 -24.16 85.53
N GLN A 545 -128.76 -23.31 85.24
CA GLN A 545 -128.94 -22.72 83.89
C GLN A 545 -127.83 -21.73 83.50
N ALA A 546 -127.18 -21.09 84.48
CA ALA A 546 -126.07 -20.15 84.25
C ALA A 546 -124.73 -20.83 83.88
N ALA A 547 -124.61 -22.16 84.00
CA ALA A 547 -123.39 -22.88 83.64
C ALA A 547 -123.22 -23.02 82.12
N ILE A 548 -124.32 -23.29 81.40
CA ILE A 548 -124.30 -23.52 79.94
C ILE A 548 -123.81 -22.25 79.21
N HIS A 549 -124.41 -21.09 79.50
CA HIS A 549 -124.00 -19.81 78.91
C HIS A 549 -122.61 -19.30 79.35
N ARG A 550 -121.95 -19.94 80.33
CA ARG A 550 -120.52 -19.71 80.61
C ARG A 550 -119.67 -20.54 79.67
N ILE A 551 -119.92 -21.86 79.60
CA ILE A 551 -119.23 -22.79 78.69
C ILE A 551 -119.33 -22.31 77.23
N GLU A 552 -120.47 -21.74 76.80
CA GLU A 552 -120.62 -21.18 75.46
C GLU A 552 -119.73 -19.95 75.19
N ARG A 553 -119.55 -19.08 76.19
CA ARG A 553 -118.66 -17.91 76.09
C ARG A 553 -117.20 -18.31 76.21
N GLU A 554 -116.84 -19.16 77.17
CA GLU A 554 -115.50 -19.73 77.33
C GLU A 554 -115.05 -20.46 76.04
N ARG A 555 -115.98 -21.18 75.38
CA ARG A 555 -115.79 -21.78 74.04
C ARG A 555 -115.52 -20.73 72.96
N ASP A 556 -116.27 -19.64 72.93
CA ASP A 556 -116.17 -18.66 71.84
C ASP A 556 -115.01 -17.67 72.05
N GLU A 557 -114.68 -17.34 73.30
CA GLU A 557 -113.40 -16.69 73.68
C GLU A 557 -112.22 -17.59 73.30
N SER A 558 -112.29 -18.91 73.56
CA SER A 558 -111.26 -19.86 73.11
C SER A 558 -111.13 -19.93 71.58
N LYS A 559 -112.23 -19.78 70.82
CA LYS A 559 -112.17 -19.68 69.34
C LYS A 559 -111.49 -18.39 68.89
N CYS A 560 -111.83 -17.25 69.50
CA CYS A 560 -111.20 -15.97 69.21
C CYS A 560 -109.71 -16.00 69.53
N GLU A 561 -109.32 -16.63 70.65
CA GLU A 561 -107.91 -16.81 71.03
C GLU A 561 -107.18 -17.76 70.07
N VAL A 562 -107.79 -18.87 69.64
CA VAL A 562 -107.24 -19.72 68.58
C VAL A 562 -107.07 -18.91 67.29
N GLN A 563 -108.07 -18.16 66.84
CA GLN A 563 -107.97 -17.32 65.64
C GLN A 563 -106.87 -16.25 65.76
N ARG A 564 -106.69 -15.65 66.94
CA ARG A 564 -105.58 -14.72 67.22
C ARG A 564 -104.24 -15.43 67.11
N LEU A 565 -104.10 -16.61 67.71
CA LEU A 565 -102.88 -17.43 67.63
C LEU A 565 -102.61 -17.94 66.20
N GLU A 566 -103.64 -18.17 65.38
CA GLU A 566 -103.49 -18.49 63.96
C GLU A 566 -102.99 -17.28 63.14
N GLN A 567 -103.55 -16.09 63.40
CA GLN A 567 -103.08 -14.84 62.79
C GLN A 567 -101.65 -14.51 63.21
N GLU A 568 -101.29 -14.68 64.48
CA GLU A 568 -99.92 -14.49 64.98
C GLU A 568 -98.95 -15.53 64.40
N ARG A 569 -99.34 -16.81 64.34
CA ARG A 569 -98.60 -17.89 63.67
C ARG A 569 -98.30 -17.55 62.22
N ASP A 570 -99.29 -17.09 61.47
CA ASP A 570 -99.14 -16.85 60.03
C ASP A 570 -98.42 -15.52 59.75
N ALA A 571 -98.62 -14.48 60.57
CA ALA A 571 -97.79 -13.27 60.55
C ALA A 571 -96.31 -13.55 60.91
N LEU A 572 -96.04 -14.47 61.84
CA LEU A 572 -94.68 -14.93 62.14
C LEU A 572 -94.08 -15.76 60.99
N ARG A 573 -94.87 -16.65 60.36
CA ARG A 573 -94.45 -17.37 59.16
C ARG A 573 -94.14 -16.43 58.01
N ASP A 574 -94.92 -15.37 57.80
CA ASP A 574 -94.69 -14.42 56.71
C ASP A 574 -93.52 -13.48 56.99
N LYS A 575 -93.33 -13.04 58.24
CA LYS A 575 -92.08 -12.39 58.67
C LYS A 575 -90.86 -13.29 58.45
N LEU A 576 -90.95 -14.57 58.75
CA LEU A 576 -89.88 -15.53 58.48
C LEU A 576 -89.63 -15.69 56.98
N LYS A 577 -90.67 -15.89 56.15
CA LYS A 577 -90.55 -15.94 54.68
C LYS A 577 -89.86 -14.69 54.12
N LEU A 578 -90.26 -13.50 54.57
CA LEU A 578 -89.67 -12.22 54.15
C LEU A 578 -88.22 -12.10 54.59
N SER A 579 -87.89 -12.47 55.83
CA SER A 579 -86.51 -12.49 56.34
C SER A 579 -85.62 -13.46 55.54
N THR A 580 -86.06 -14.71 55.32
CA THR A 580 -85.28 -15.68 54.52
C THR A 580 -85.27 -15.30 53.03
N ARG A 581 -86.23 -14.52 52.53
CA ARG A 581 -86.18 -13.96 51.18
C ARG A 581 -85.12 -12.87 51.07
N SER A 582 -85.15 -11.88 51.96
CA SER A 582 -84.14 -10.82 52.03
C SER A 582 -82.73 -11.40 52.21
N GLN A 583 -82.56 -12.39 53.09
CA GLN A 583 -81.26 -13.07 53.26
C GLN A 583 -80.77 -13.75 51.97
N ARG A 584 -81.66 -14.38 51.18
CA ARG A 584 -81.28 -14.93 49.86
C ARG A 584 -80.95 -13.84 48.85
N GLU A 585 -81.66 -12.71 48.89
CA GLU A 585 -81.41 -11.56 48.00
C GLU A 585 -80.07 -10.88 48.33
N GLU A 586 -79.67 -10.77 49.60
CA GLU A 586 -78.31 -10.31 49.97
C GLU A 586 -77.23 -11.36 49.63
N MET A 587 -77.45 -12.65 49.90
CA MET A 587 -76.52 -13.70 49.48
C MET A 587 -76.29 -13.70 47.96
N ALA A 588 -77.35 -13.56 47.16
CA ALA A 588 -77.24 -13.44 45.71
C ALA A 588 -76.47 -12.17 45.28
N LYS A 589 -76.60 -11.04 45.98
CA LYS A 589 -75.75 -9.86 45.72
C LYS A 589 -74.28 -10.17 46.02
N HIS A 590 -73.98 -10.79 47.15
CA HIS A 590 -72.61 -11.17 47.51
C HIS A 590 -72.00 -12.15 46.50
N GLU A 591 -72.74 -13.16 46.05
CA GLU A 591 -72.32 -14.09 44.99
C GLU A 591 -72.05 -13.35 43.67
N ASN A 592 -72.93 -12.42 43.26
CA ASN A 592 -72.70 -11.59 42.07
C ASN A 592 -71.47 -10.68 42.20
N PHE A 593 -71.20 -10.09 43.37
CA PHE A 593 -69.97 -9.32 43.60
C PHE A 593 -68.72 -10.22 43.55
N ILE A 594 -68.77 -11.41 44.15
CA ILE A 594 -67.66 -12.38 44.10
C ILE A 594 -67.38 -12.82 42.66
N LEU A 595 -68.41 -13.09 41.86
CA LEU A 595 -68.27 -13.39 40.43
C LEU A 595 -67.69 -12.20 39.64
N GLY A 596 -68.16 -10.97 39.91
CA GLY A 596 -67.64 -9.75 39.30
C GLY A 596 -66.15 -9.52 39.59
N TYR A 597 -65.74 -9.61 40.86
CA TYR A 597 -64.32 -9.52 41.24
C TYR A 597 -63.48 -10.67 40.68
N SER A 598 -64.01 -11.89 40.65
CA SER A 598 -63.31 -13.05 40.06
C SER A 598 -63.06 -12.86 38.55
N ALA A 599 -64.05 -12.34 37.83
CA ALA A 599 -63.90 -11.98 36.41
C ALA A 599 -62.90 -10.84 36.21
N GLN A 600 -62.90 -9.83 37.08
CA GLN A 600 -61.94 -8.73 37.04
C GLN A 600 -60.50 -9.21 37.31
N VAL A 601 -60.29 -10.10 38.30
CA VAL A 601 -58.98 -10.71 38.57
C VAL A 601 -58.53 -11.56 37.38
N ALA A 602 -59.39 -12.43 36.84
CA ALA A 602 -59.06 -13.24 35.67
C ALA A 602 -58.65 -12.39 34.45
N LYS A 603 -59.33 -11.25 34.24
CA LYS A 603 -58.97 -10.27 33.20
C LYS A 603 -57.60 -9.64 33.46
N LEU A 604 -57.35 -9.11 34.66
CA LEU A 604 -56.09 -8.47 35.03
C LEU A 604 -54.90 -9.46 34.97
N GLU A 605 -55.13 -10.74 35.30
CA GLU A 605 -54.12 -11.78 35.10
C GLU A 605 -53.89 -12.09 33.62
N GLY A 606 -54.92 -12.03 32.77
CA GLY A 606 -54.79 -12.14 31.32
C GLY A 606 -53.89 -11.02 30.77
N GLU A 607 -54.25 -9.78 31.04
CA GLU A 607 -53.48 -8.59 30.67
C GLU A 607 -52.03 -8.66 31.17
N LYS A 608 -51.80 -9.17 32.40
CA LYS A 608 -50.45 -9.41 32.94
C LYS A 608 -49.67 -10.47 32.16
N ARG A 609 -50.30 -11.57 31.72
CA ARG A 609 -49.65 -12.61 30.88
C ARG A 609 -49.28 -12.03 29.52
N ASP A 610 -50.20 -11.31 28.88
CA ASP A 610 -50.00 -10.72 27.56
C ASP A 610 -48.90 -9.64 27.57
N LEU A 611 -48.86 -8.81 28.63
CA LEU A 611 -47.77 -7.84 28.85
C LEU A 611 -46.42 -8.51 29.08
N LEU A 612 -46.36 -9.67 29.77
CA LEU A 612 -45.12 -10.42 29.95
C LEU A 612 -44.65 -11.07 28.64
N LEU A 613 -45.56 -11.63 27.84
CA LEU A 613 -45.25 -12.18 26.51
C LEU A 613 -44.75 -11.07 25.56
N SER A 614 -45.46 -9.94 25.51
CA SER A 614 -45.06 -8.74 24.76
C SER A 614 -43.68 -8.22 25.20
N LYS A 615 -43.43 -8.14 26.51
CA LYS A 615 -42.11 -7.77 27.06
C LYS A 615 -41.02 -8.74 26.63
N SER A 616 -41.25 -10.05 26.72
CA SER A 616 -40.25 -11.06 26.31
C SER A 616 -39.94 -10.98 24.81
N SER A 617 -40.96 -10.87 23.95
CA SER A 617 -40.79 -10.68 22.51
C SER A 617 -40.02 -9.40 22.18
N SER A 618 -40.31 -8.30 22.89
CA SER A 618 -39.59 -7.03 22.76
C SER A 618 -38.14 -7.13 23.22
N GLN A 619 -37.85 -7.88 24.30
CA GLN A 619 -36.49 -8.14 24.77
C GLN A 619 -35.70 -9.00 23.78
N THR A 620 -36.28 -10.05 23.20
CA THR A 620 -35.63 -10.85 22.13
C THR A 620 -35.37 -10.00 20.89
N LYS A 621 -36.32 -9.17 20.45
CA LYS A 621 -36.11 -8.25 19.33
C LYS A 621 -35.00 -7.23 19.64
N LEU A 622 -34.95 -6.68 20.86
CA LEU A 622 -33.88 -5.78 21.30
C LEU A 622 -32.51 -6.46 21.31
N GLN A 623 -32.45 -7.76 21.66
CA GLN A 623 -31.21 -8.54 21.60
C GLN A 623 -30.75 -8.76 20.16
N LEU A 624 -31.65 -9.22 19.27
CA LEU A 624 -31.33 -9.40 17.85
C LEU A 624 -30.87 -8.08 17.20
N MET A 625 -31.57 -6.97 17.43
CA MET A 625 -31.14 -5.65 16.93
C MET A 625 -29.77 -5.22 17.49
N LYS A 626 -29.36 -5.67 18.69
CA LYS A 626 -28.02 -5.41 19.25
C LYS A 626 -26.95 -6.32 18.65
N GLU A 627 -27.30 -7.55 18.30
CA GLU A 627 -26.43 -8.50 17.62
C GLU A 627 -26.21 -8.05 16.15
N GLU A 628 -27.27 -7.66 15.43
CA GLU A 628 -27.18 -7.00 14.12
C GLU A 628 -26.33 -5.72 14.16
N ASN A 629 -26.47 -4.87 15.19
CA ASN A 629 -25.63 -3.68 15.34
C ASN A 629 -24.15 -4.02 15.57
N ARG A 630 -23.84 -5.13 16.27
CA ARG A 630 -22.45 -5.61 16.40
C ARG A 630 -21.93 -6.13 15.07
N GLU A 631 -22.68 -6.97 14.37
CA GLU A 631 -22.29 -7.45 13.03
C GLU A 631 -22.04 -6.31 12.04
N LEU A 632 -22.84 -5.24 12.10
CA LEU A 632 -22.64 -4.03 11.29
C LEU A 632 -21.40 -3.22 11.73
N GLN A 633 -21.12 -3.12 13.04
CA GLN A 633 -19.92 -2.46 13.56
C GLN A 633 -18.65 -3.25 13.22
N ASP A 634 -18.67 -4.57 13.32
CA ASP A 634 -17.52 -5.42 13.01
C ASP A 634 -17.28 -5.50 11.50
N ARG A 635 -18.34 -5.54 10.68
CA ARG A 635 -18.22 -5.33 9.22
C ARG A 635 -17.68 -3.96 8.86
N LEU A 636 -18.05 -2.90 9.58
CA LEU A 636 -17.49 -1.56 9.35
C LEU A 636 -15.98 -1.57 9.62
N LYS A 637 -15.54 -2.15 10.73
CA LYS A 637 -14.10 -2.34 11.03
C LYS A 637 -13.42 -3.16 9.93
N GLU A 638 -13.99 -4.29 9.48
CA GLU A 638 -13.42 -5.09 8.39
C GLU A 638 -13.25 -4.29 7.09
N GLN A 639 -14.23 -3.43 6.76
CA GLN A 639 -14.14 -2.53 5.61
C GLN A 639 -13.06 -1.46 5.82
N GLU A 640 -12.99 -0.83 7.00
CA GLU A 640 -11.94 0.13 7.37
C GLU A 640 -10.54 -0.50 7.32
N ASP A 641 -10.39 -1.72 7.82
CA ASP A 641 -9.17 -2.52 7.75
C ASP A 641 -8.79 -2.85 6.30
N SER A 642 -9.76 -3.22 5.47
CA SER A 642 -9.55 -3.48 4.03
C SER A 642 -9.14 -2.20 3.29
N TYR A 643 -9.70 -1.05 3.65
CA TYR A 643 -9.34 0.26 3.12
C TYR A 643 -7.93 0.68 3.56
N HIS A 644 -7.54 0.44 4.81
CA HIS A 644 -6.17 0.66 5.27
C HIS A 644 -5.17 -0.25 4.54
N LYS A 645 -5.47 -1.53 4.37
CA LYS A 645 -4.66 -2.48 3.58
C LYS A 645 -4.53 -2.03 2.13
N LEU A 646 -5.61 -1.58 1.51
CA LEU A 646 -5.60 -1.03 0.13
C LEU A 646 -4.82 0.28 0.03
N LYS A 647 -4.92 1.18 1.02
CA LYS A 647 -4.18 2.44 1.10
C LYS A 647 -2.67 2.21 1.26
N VAL A 648 -2.27 1.19 2.02
CA VAL A 648 -0.86 0.73 2.12
C VAL A 648 -0.39 0.08 0.82
N SER A 649 -1.20 -0.78 0.19
CA SER A 649 -0.88 -1.35 -1.11
C SER A 649 -0.73 -0.26 -2.19
N TYR A 650 -1.57 0.78 -2.17
CA TYR A 650 -1.47 1.92 -3.07
C TYR A 650 -0.21 2.77 -2.83
N SER A 651 0.20 3.01 -1.58
CA SER A 651 1.44 3.73 -1.31
C SER A 651 2.68 2.91 -1.71
N GLN A 652 2.66 1.59 -1.52
CA GLN A 652 3.70 0.68 -2.02
C GLN A 652 3.77 0.69 -3.56
N LEU A 653 2.63 0.59 -4.25
CA LEU A 653 2.56 0.69 -5.71
C LEU A 653 3.06 2.05 -6.22
N LYS A 654 2.74 3.16 -5.54
CA LYS A 654 3.27 4.49 -5.88
C LYS A 654 4.80 4.55 -5.71
N ILE A 655 5.35 4.00 -4.64
CA ILE A 655 6.81 3.94 -4.42
C ILE A 655 7.48 3.10 -5.51
N LEU A 656 6.89 1.97 -5.90
CA LEU A 656 7.37 1.16 -7.02
C LEU A 656 7.28 1.91 -8.35
N GLN A 657 6.18 2.64 -8.62
CA GLN A 657 6.05 3.50 -9.80
C GLN A 657 7.17 4.54 -9.84
N GLU A 658 7.35 5.32 -8.76
CA GLU A 658 8.43 6.33 -8.66
C GLU A 658 9.82 5.71 -8.83
N GLN A 659 10.05 4.48 -8.37
CA GLN A 659 11.30 3.74 -8.62
C GLN A 659 11.45 3.34 -10.09
N THR A 660 10.38 2.85 -10.73
CA THR A 660 10.41 2.51 -12.17
C THR A 660 10.63 3.74 -13.04
N GLU A 661 10.01 4.89 -12.73
CA GLU A 661 10.20 6.16 -13.43
C GLU A 661 11.64 6.69 -13.27
N ARG A 662 12.22 6.58 -12.07
CA ARG A 662 13.66 6.89 -11.82
C ARG A 662 14.58 5.93 -12.60
N SER A 663 14.22 4.66 -12.73
CA SER A 663 15.00 3.71 -13.55
C SER A 663 14.88 4.01 -15.05
N LEU A 664 13.67 4.31 -15.54
CA LEU A 664 13.39 4.62 -16.94
C LEU A 664 14.13 5.88 -17.38
N THR A 665 14.09 6.95 -16.58
CA THR A 665 14.83 8.18 -16.83
C THR A 665 16.36 7.97 -16.79
N GLN A 666 16.88 7.11 -15.90
CA GLN A 666 18.29 6.69 -15.94
C GLN A 666 18.63 5.92 -17.23
N HIS A 667 17.76 5.03 -17.70
CA HIS A 667 17.95 4.29 -18.95
C HIS A 667 17.86 5.21 -20.18
N GLN A 668 16.94 6.17 -20.20
CA GLN A 668 16.85 7.21 -21.24
C GLN A 668 18.11 8.09 -21.26
N ASN A 669 18.59 8.55 -20.10
CA ASN A 669 19.83 9.34 -20.02
C ASN A 669 21.06 8.54 -20.49
N ARG A 670 21.12 7.23 -20.21
CA ARG A 670 22.15 6.33 -20.76
C ARG A 670 22.02 6.12 -22.26
N LEU A 671 20.80 6.02 -22.79
CA LEU A 671 20.57 5.92 -24.23
C LEU A 671 21.03 7.20 -24.93
N MET A 672 20.58 8.38 -24.47
CA MET A 672 21.02 9.67 -25.00
C MET A 672 22.54 9.86 -24.93
N SER A 673 23.21 9.37 -23.88
CA SER A 673 24.68 9.42 -23.78
C SER A 673 25.36 8.45 -24.75
N SER A 674 24.76 7.29 -25.03
CA SER A 674 25.23 6.34 -26.05
C SER A 674 24.99 6.84 -27.48
N GLU A 675 23.86 7.50 -27.75
CA GLU A 675 23.51 8.08 -29.05
C GLU A 675 24.39 9.29 -29.37
N THR A 676 24.64 10.17 -28.40
CA THR A 676 25.58 11.28 -28.57
C THR A 676 27.03 10.79 -28.72
N GLN A 677 27.44 9.74 -28.00
CA GLN A 677 28.72 9.08 -28.26
C GLN A 677 28.79 8.49 -29.66
N LEU A 678 27.77 7.74 -30.10
CA LEU A 678 27.66 7.17 -31.45
C LEU A 678 27.80 8.25 -32.52
N GLY A 679 27.01 9.33 -32.43
CA GLY A 679 27.09 10.46 -33.36
C GLY A 679 28.49 11.14 -33.38
N THR A 680 29.21 11.19 -32.24
CA THR A 680 30.60 11.66 -32.26
C THR A 680 31.58 10.66 -32.88
N THR A 681 31.28 9.35 -32.87
CA THR A 681 32.07 8.33 -33.58
C THR A 681 31.77 8.30 -35.07
N GLU A 682 30.51 8.47 -35.48
CA GLU A 682 30.11 8.64 -36.88
C GLU A 682 30.72 9.92 -37.49
N ALA A 683 30.67 11.03 -36.75
CA ALA A 683 31.34 12.28 -37.15
C ALA A 683 32.88 12.20 -37.17
N LYS A 684 33.49 11.22 -36.48
CA LYS A 684 34.93 10.89 -36.62
C LYS A 684 35.16 10.00 -37.84
N LEU A 685 34.31 8.99 -38.05
CA LEU A 685 34.38 8.07 -39.18
C LEU A 685 34.28 8.84 -40.50
N HIS A 686 33.29 9.72 -40.68
CA HIS A 686 33.16 10.55 -41.87
C HIS A 686 34.37 11.48 -42.14
N ARG A 687 35.11 11.90 -41.10
CA ARG A 687 36.38 12.66 -41.29
C ARG A 687 37.51 11.76 -41.78
N VAL A 688 37.57 10.51 -41.29
CA VAL A 688 38.50 9.49 -41.78
C VAL A 688 38.15 9.10 -43.21
N ASP A 689 36.88 8.89 -43.53
CA ASP A 689 36.40 8.59 -44.89
C ASP A 689 36.78 9.73 -45.86
N SER A 690 36.53 10.99 -45.46
CA SER A 690 36.92 12.17 -46.26
C SER A 690 38.43 12.22 -46.50
N ALA A 691 39.24 11.98 -45.46
CA ALA A 691 40.70 11.94 -45.59
C ALA A 691 41.18 10.75 -46.46
N VAL A 692 40.49 9.61 -46.41
CA VAL A 692 40.76 8.45 -47.27
C VAL A 692 40.40 8.76 -48.72
N GLU A 693 39.29 9.46 -49.00
CA GLU A 693 38.98 9.93 -50.35
C GLU A 693 40.04 10.91 -50.86
N ASP A 694 40.50 11.85 -50.03
CA ASP A 694 41.51 12.84 -50.45
C ASP A 694 42.87 12.19 -50.73
N VAL A 695 43.30 11.23 -49.89
CA VAL A 695 44.48 10.40 -50.17
C VAL A 695 44.27 9.54 -51.43
N GLN A 696 43.07 9.06 -51.72
CA GLN A 696 42.77 8.37 -52.99
C GLN A 696 42.86 9.31 -54.21
N LYS A 697 42.44 10.56 -54.08
CA LYS A 697 42.59 11.60 -55.13
C LYS A 697 44.08 11.90 -55.37
N GLU A 698 44.88 12.05 -54.31
CA GLU A 698 46.34 12.22 -54.41
C GLU A 698 47.03 11.00 -55.04
N LEU A 699 46.68 9.78 -54.64
CA LEU A 699 47.20 8.55 -55.25
C LEU A 699 46.79 8.43 -56.74
N GLY A 700 45.62 8.95 -57.12
CA GLY A 700 45.19 9.09 -58.52
C GLY A 700 46.09 10.03 -59.30
N ASN A 701 46.34 11.24 -58.76
CA ASN A 701 47.22 12.25 -59.36
C ASN A 701 48.65 11.72 -59.54
N LEU A 702 49.24 11.14 -58.49
CA LEU A 702 50.59 10.56 -58.53
C LEU A 702 50.69 9.39 -59.51
N ARG A 703 49.65 8.55 -59.66
CA ARG A 703 49.60 7.53 -60.72
C ARG A 703 49.55 8.14 -62.12
N GLY A 704 48.87 9.28 -62.28
CA GLY A 704 48.89 10.08 -63.51
C GLY A 704 50.29 10.58 -63.83
N GLU A 705 50.96 11.25 -62.89
CA GLU A 705 52.34 11.75 -63.03
C GLU A 705 53.33 10.63 -63.36
N ILE A 706 53.29 9.50 -62.65
CA ILE A 706 54.12 8.32 -62.93
C ILE A 706 53.86 7.79 -64.35
N SER A 707 52.63 7.87 -64.86
CA SER A 707 52.29 7.44 -66.22
C SER A 707 52.85 8.39 -67.28
N VAL A 708 52.81 9.71 -67.02
CA VAL A 708 53.43 10.73 -67.89
C VAL A 708 54.96 10.60 -67.90
N LEU A 709 55.59 10.40 -66.74
CA LEU A 709 57.04 10.19 -66.62
C LEU A 709 57.48 8.91 -67.34
N LYS A 710 56.72 7.81 -67.24
CA LYS A 710 56.98 6.58 -68.01
C LYS A 710 56.89 6.80 -69.52
N ALA A 711 55.87 7.53 -69.99
CA ALA A 711 55.75 7.87 -71.41
C ALA A 711 56.93 8.74 -71.90
N SER A 712 57.37 9.70 -71.07
CA SER A 712 58.55 10.52 -71.36
C SER A 712 59.84 9.70 -71.41
N ASN A 713 60.03 8.75 -70.49
CA ASN A 713 61.21 7.87 -70.52
C ASN A 713 61.25 6.98 -71.76
N VAL A 714 60.11 6.40 -72.17
CA VAL A 714 60.02 5.62 -73.42
C VAL A 714 60.33 6.47 -74.67
N ALA A 715 59.93 7.75 -74.67
CA ALA A 715 60.30 8.67 -75.74
C ALA A 715 61.82 8.95 -75.76
N LEU A 716 62.44 9.21 -74.60
CA LEU A 716 63.89 9.41 -74.46
C LEU A 716 64.69 8.14 -74.82
N GLU A 717 64.17 6.95 -74.50
CA GLU A 717 64.76 5.67 -74.91
C GLU A 717 64.76 5.51 -76.45
N GLY A 718 63.68 5.93 -77.11
CA GLY A 718 63.57 5.98 -78.57
C GLY A 718 64.49 7.02 -79.22
N GLU A 719 64.63 8.21 -78.64
CA GLU A 719 65.62 9.21 -79.09
C GLU A 719 67.05 8.70 -78.93
N LYS A 720 67.37 8.05 -77.80
CA LYS A 720 68.65 7.40 -77.56
C LYS A 720 68.94 6.31 -78.60
N ASP A 721 67.97 5.47 -78.93
CA ASP A 721 68.13 4.42 -79.95
C ASP A 721 68.29 5.00 -81.37
N GLN A 722 67.56 6.07 -81.70
CA GLN A 722 67.75 6.81 -82.96
C GLN A 722 69.15 7.43 -83.04
N LEU A 723 69.67 8.01 -81.95
CA LEU A 723 71.02 8.56 -81.88
C LEU A 723 72.10 7.48 -81.99
N LEU A 724 71.90 6.30 -81.39
CA LEU A 724 72.77 5.13 -81.58
C LEU A 724 72.78 4.66 -83.03
N ILE A 725 71.61 4.53 -83.65
CA ILE A 725 71.47 4.19 -85.07
C ILE A 725 72.15 5.22 -85.99
N GLU A 726 72.18 6.50 -85.61
CA GLU A 726 72.94 7.53 -86.33
C GLU A 726 74.45 7.49 -86.07
N LEU A 727 74.87 7.12 -84.86
CA LEU A 727 76.27 6.89 -84.52
C LEU A 727 76.83 5.67 -85.28
N ASP A 728 76.07 4.58 -85.37
CA ASP A 728 76.41 3.41 -86.18
C ASP A 728 76.54 3.77 -87.65
N LYS A 729 75.57 4.49 -88.24
CA LYS A 729 75.64 4.99 -89.63
C LYS A 729 76.82 5.95 -89.87
N LYS A 730 77.26 6.70 -88.86
CA LYS A 730 78.48 7.54 -88.93
C LYS A 730 79.74 6.68 -88.83
N THR A 731 79.72 5.62 -88.04
CA THR A 731 80.82 4.66 -87.85
C THR A 731 81.01 3.77 -89.09
N GLU A 732 79.94 3.29 -89.72
CA GLU A 732 79.98 2.61 -91.02
C GLU A 732 80.60 3.50 -92.10
N LYS A 733 80.23 4.79 -92.14
CA LYS A 733 80.81 5.77 -93.07
C LYS A 733 82.27 6.06 -92.77
N LEU A 734 82.66 6.20 -91.51
CA LEU A 734 84.05 6.35 -91.10
C LEU A 734 84.86 5.13 -91.52
N PHE A 735 84.40 3.91 -91.23
CA PHE A 735 85.06 2.67 -91.66
C PHE A 735 85.16 2.55 -93.19
N ALA A 736 84.14 2.97 -93.94
CA ALA A 736 84.19 3.01 -95.39
C ALA A 736 85.24 4.01 -95.91
N VAL A 737 85.30 5.22 -95.34
CA VAL A 737 86.32 6.24 -95.66
C VAL A 737 87.71 5.81 -95.20
N GLU A 738 87.84 5.09 -94.09
CA GLU A 738 89.09 4.48 -93.63
C GLU A 738 89.55 3.34 -94.54
N ALA A 739 88.63 2.54 -95.08
CA ALA A 739 88.92 1.52 -96.08
C ALA A 739 89.30 2.14 -97.44
N GLU A 740 88.65 3.22 -97.86
CA GLU A 740 89.06 4.02 -99.03
C GLU A 740 90.44 4.64 -98.80
N LEU A 741 90.69 5.26 -97.65
CA LEU A 741 91.98 5.80 -97.23
C LEU A 741 93.04 4.70 -97.15
N ALA A 742 92.70 3.50 -96.69
CA ALA A 742 93.58 2.34 -96.68
C ALA A 742 93.87 1.85 -98.10
N SER A 743 92.90 1.89 -99.03
CA SER A 743 93.12 1.58 -100.45
C SER A 743 93.98 2.64 -101.16
N LEU A 744 93.86 3.91 -100.77
CA LEU A 744 94.69 5.01 -101.26
C LEU A 744 96.10 4.94 -100.66
N LYS A 745 96.23 4.59 -99.38
CA LYS A 745 97.51 4.23 -98.75
C LYS A 745 98.12 2.99 -99.38
N ALA A 746 97.33 1.99 -99.76
CA ALA A 746 97.79 0.80 -100.47
C ALA A 746 98.32 1.16 -101.87
N LYS A 747 97.58 1.96 -102.65
CA LYS A 747 98.06 2.50 -103.94
C LYS A 747 99.30 3.38 -103.79
N ARG A 748 99.35 4.24 -102.76
CA ARG A 748 100.54 5.03 -102.41
C ARG A 748 101.71 4.12 -102.06
N ASN A 749 101.46 3.01 -101.36
CA ASN A 749 102.46 2.02 -100.98
C ASN A 749 102.77 1.02 -102.11
N GLU A 750 101.94 0.93 -103.15
CA GLU A 750 102.21 0.20 -104.40
C GLU A 750 103.08 1.03 -105.33
N LEU A 751 102.85 2.35 -105.39
CA LEU A 751 103.75 3.32 -106.01
C LEU A 751 105.07 3.41 -105.23
N GLN A 752 105.03 3.44 -103.90
CA GLN A 752 106.22 3.26 -103.07
C GLN A 752 106.88 1.91 -103.38
N SER A 753 106.11 0.80 -103.49
CA SER A 753 106.65 -0.48 -103.94
C SER A 753 107.23 -0.44 -105.37
N THR A 754 106.78 0.42 -106.29
CA THR A 754 107.47 0.58 -107.59
C THR A 754 108.84 1.26 -107.43
N ILE A 755 109.00 2.14 -106.44
CA ILE A 755 110.27 2.76 -106.06
C ILE A 755 111.14 1.74 -105.30
N ASP A 756 110.59 1.15 -104.24
CA ASP A 756 111.25 0.16 -103.38
C ASP A 756 111.64 -1.11 -104.15
N ARG A 757 110.92 -1.50 -105.23
CA ARG A 757 111.28 -2.64 -106.09
C ARG A 757 112.41 -2.31 -107.08
N MET A 758 112.67 -1.04 -107.35
CA MET A 758 113.94 -0.63 -107.96
C MET A 758 115.08 -0.67 -106.93
N GLN A 759 114.78 -0.47 -105.64
CA GLN A 759 115.76 -0.44 -104.54
C GLN A 759 116.06 -1.83 -103.92
N HIS A 760 115.09 -2.76 -103.90
CA HIS A 760 115.20 -4.11 -103.29
C HIS A 760 115.15 -5.27 -104.30
N LYS A 761 115.19 -4.96 -105.61
CA LYS A 761 115.88 -5.87 -106.56
C LYS A 761 117.37 -6.03 -106.22
N LEU A 762 117.93 -5.11 -105.43
CA LEU A 762 119.32 -5.09 -104.99
C LEU A 762 119.60 -6.19 -103.94
N GLU A 763 118.75 -6.32 -102.92
CA GLU A 763 119.09 -7.06 -101.70
C GLU A 763 117.92 -7.85 -101.06
N ASN A 764 118.08 -9.17 -101.07
CA ASN A 764 118.11 -10.08 -99.91
C ASN A 764 116.87 -10.28 -99.01
N VAL A 765 115.76 -9.55 -99.17
CA VAL A 765 114.57 -9.70 -98.30
C VAL A 765 113.84 -11.05 -98.47
N SER A 766 114.18 -11.85 -99.48
CA SER A 766 113.51 -13.11 -99.84
C SER A 766 113.53 -14.21 -98.77
N THR A 767 114.48 -14.21 -97.83
CA THR A 767 114.71 -15.31 -96.88
C THR A 767 114.03 -15.13 -95.53
N ASP A 768 113.64 -13.90 -95.16
CA ASP A 768 113.28 -13.54 -93.78
C ASP A 768 111.76 -13.62 -93.49
N ASN A 769 110.94 -13.81 -94.53
CA ASN A 769 109.47 -13.76 -94.42
C ASN A 769 108.84 -15.05 -93.83
N ILE A 770 109.41 -16.21 -94.17
CA ILE A 770 108.80 -17.53 -93.90
C ILE A 770 108.71 -17.82 -92.38
N GLN A 771 109.66 -17.35 -91.58
CA GLN A 771 109.69 -17.62 -90.15
C GLN A 771 108.64 -16.81 -89.36
N LYS A 772 108.28 -15.60 -89.82
CA LYS A 772 107.38 -14.67 -89.12
C LYS A 772 105.90 -15.03 -89.23
N GLU A 773 105.50 -15.76 -90.27
CA GLU A 773 104.12 -16.24 -90.42
C GLU A 773 103.73 -17.33 -89.41
N SER A 774 104.69 -18.06 -88.85
CA SER A 774 104.42 -19.14 -87.90
C SER A 774 104.05 -18.60 -86.50
N THR A 775 104.84 -17.65 -86.00
CA THR A 775 104.64 -17.01 -84.68
C THR A 775 103.40 -16.12 -84.65
N LEU A 776 103.01 -15.51 -85.77
CA LEU A 776 101.76 -14.76 -85.87
C LEU A 776 100.52 -15.63 -85.62
N ARG A 777 100.55 -16.92 -85.99
CA ARG A 777 99.41 -17.84 -85.80
C ARG A 777 99.22 -18.23 -84.33
N SER A 778 100.30 -18.48 -83.59
CA SER A 778 100.23 -18.76 -82.15
C SER A 778 99.76 -17.53 -81.35
N PHE A 779 100.33 -16.34 -81.61
CA PHE A 779 99.89 -15.12 -80.95
C PHE A 779 98.44 -14.75 -81.28
N SER A 780 97.93 -15.08 -82.48
CA SER A 780 96.51 -14.92 -82.81
C SER A 780 95.62 -15.82 -81.94
N THR A 781 95.97 -17.09 -81.76
CA THR A 781 95.18 -18.00 -80.90
C THR A 781 95.20 -17.60 -79.43
N GLU A 782 96.34 -17.13 -78.92
CA GLU A 782 96.49 -16.62 -77.56
C GLU A 782 95.67 -15.34 -77.35
N THR A 783 95.76 -14.40 -78.30
CA THR A 783 94.95 -13.17 -78.33
C THR A 783 93.45 -13.47 -78.25
N ASP A 784 92.97 -14.51 -78.95
CA ASP A 784 91.55 -14.89 -78.93
C ASP A 784 91.13 -15.63 -77.65
N THR A 785 92.05 -16.27 -76.93
CA THR A 785 91.77 -16.76 -75.56
C THR A 785 91.70 -15.61 -74.54
N LEU A 786 92.63 -14.65 -74.63
CA LEU A 786 92.65 -13.46 -73.78
C LEU A 786 91.41 -12.58 -74.01
N LYS A 787 90.95 -12.39 -75.25
CA LYS A 787 89.66 -11.71 -75.55
C LYS A 787 88.47 -12.40 -74.88
N LYS A 788 88.43 -13.74 -74.88
CA LYS A 788 87.35 -14.52 -74.24
C LYS A 788 87.38 -14.39 -72.72
N GLN A 789 88.57 -14.41 -72.11
CA GLN A 789 88.75 -14.15 -70.68
C GLN A 789 88.34 -12.73 -70.32
N LEU A 790 88.77 -11.71 -71.08
CA LEU A 790 88.36 -10.32 -70.91
C LEU A 790 86.84 -10.15 -71.02
N ALA A 791 86.19 -10.80 -71.99
CA ALA A 791 84.74 -10.75 -72.16
C ALA A 791 83.96 -11.48 -71.04
N ASN A 792 84.55 -12.51 -70.42
CA ASN A 792 83.99 -13.16 -69.22
C ASN A 792 84.15 -12.30 -67.97
N LEU A 793 85.35 -11.74 -67.75
CA LEU A 793 85.64 -10.82 -66.64
C LEU A 793 84.78 -9.56 -66.72
N LYS A 794 84.59 -8.99 -67.91
CA LYS A 794 83.69 -7.85 -68.11
C LYS A 794 82.26 -8.21 -67.69
N ARG A 795 81.69 -9.32 -68.18
CA ARG A 795 80.35 -9.78 -67.74
C ARG A 795 80.26 -10.02 -66.23
N SER A 796 81.32 -10.55 -65.60
CA SER A 796 81.36 -10.71 -64.14
C SER A 796 81.38 -9.38 -63.39
N ASN A 797 82.10 -8.38 -63.91
CA ASN A 797 82.16 -7.03 -63.37
C ASN A 797 80.84 -6.27 -63.57
N ASP A 798 80.24 -6.37 -64.76
CA ASP A 798 78.95 -5.77 -65.09
C ASP A 798 77.85 -6.33 -64.16
N ASN A 799 77.82 -7.66 -63.94
CA ASN A 799 76.93 -8.30 -62.97
C ASN A 799 77.15 -7.81 -61.53
N ALA A 800 78.42 -7.74 -61.08
CA ALA A 800 78.75 -7.25 -59.73
C ALA A 800 78.37 -5.76 -59.56
N SER A 801 78.48 -4.95 -60.61
CA SER A 801 78.02 -3.57 -60.64
C SER A 801 76.50 -3.48 -60.51
N THR A 802 75.74 -4.34 -61.19
CA THR A 802 74.27 -4.35 -61.05
C THR A 802 73.82 -4.79 -59.66
N GLU A 803 74.50 -5.75 -59.03
CA GLU A 803 74.15 -6.21 -57.68
C GLU A 803 74.55 -5.18 -56.61
N ASN A 804 75.69 -4.50 -56.75
CA ASN A 804 76.04 -3.35 -55.90
C ASN A 804 75.01 -2.22 -56.04
N GLY A 805 74.51 -1.95 -57.25
CA GLY A 805 73.42 -1.00 -57.47
C GLY A 805 72.13 -1.42 -56.76
N ARG A 806 71.76 -2.70 -56.86
CA ARG A 806 70.59 -3.28 -56.18
C ARG A 806 70.71 -3.15 -54.65
N LEU A 807 71.82 -3.58 -54.07
CA LEU A 807 72.10 -3.49 -52.63
C LEU A 807 72.16 -2.03 -52.12
N THR A 808 72.59 -1.08 -52.97
CA THR A 808 72.58 0.35 -52.62
C THR A 808 71.15 0.90 -52.55
N ASN A 809 70.27 0.45 -53.45
CA ASN A 809 68.84 0.78 -53.42
C ASN A 809 68.16 0.14 -52.19
N ASP A 810 68.33 -1.17 -51.97
CA ASP A 810 67.82 -1.89 -50.80
C ASP A 810 68.19 -1.18 -49.48
N LEU A 811 69.45 -0.75 -49.36
CA LEU A 811 69.95 -0.01 -48.19
C LEU A 811 69.33 1.39 -48.05
N THR A 812 69.07 2.07 -49.18
CA THR A 812 68.44 3.40 -49.20
C THR A 812 66.97 3.31 -48.80
N ASP A 813 66.25 2.30 -49.29
CA ASP A 813 64.85 2.04 -48.92
C ASP A 813 64.74 1.65 -47.43
N ALA A 814 65.61 0.77 -46.94
CA ALA A 814 65.67 0.40 -45.52
C ALA A 814 66.01 1.60 -44.60
N LEU A 815 66.85 2.53 -45.05
CA LEU A 815 67.08 3.80 -44.36
C LEU A 815 65.82 4.69 -44.38
N GLY A 816 65.10 4.73 -45.51
CA GLY A 816 63.79 5.39 -45.63
C GLY A 816 62.79 4.87 -44.58
N GLU A 817 62.59 3.55 -44.54
CA GLU A 817 61.75 2.87 -43.55
C GLU A 817 62.19 3.13 -42.11
N LEU A 818 63.50 3.15 -41.84
CA LEU A 818 64.04 3.48 -40.51
C LEU A 818 63.73 4.92 -40.08
N THR A 819 63.70 5.89 -41.01
CA THR A 819 63.26 7.26 -40.67
C THR A 819 61.74 7.38 -40.51
N LEU A 820 60.96 6.55 -41.21
CA LEU A 820 59.50 6.55 -41.14
C LEU A 820 59.01 5.91 -39.84
N THR A 821 59.59 4.76 -39.47
CA THR A 821 59.31 4.07 -38.21
C THR A 821 59.74 4.89 -36.99
N LYS A 822 60.89 5.57 -37.04
CA LYS A 822 61.31 6.52 -35.98
C LYS A 822 60.35 7.71 -35.81
N ARG A 823 59.75 8.21 -36.90
CA ARG A 823 58.69 9.24 -36.82
C ARG A 823 57.44 8.68 -36.17
N LYS A 824 56.86 7.60 -36.72
CA LYS A 824 55.67 6.93 -36.15
C LYS A 824 55.84 6.57 -34.67
N LEU A 825 57.02 6.14 -34.25
CA LEU A 825 57.35 5.88 -32.85
C LEU A 825 57.25 7.16 -32.00
N LYS A 826 57.87 8.27 -32.44
CA LYS A 826 57.78 9.57 -31.75
C LYS A 826 56.33 10.07 -31.69
N ASP A 827 55.58 9.94 -32.79
CA ASP A 827 54.19 10.38 -32.87
C ASP A 827 53.34 9.60 -31.85
N SER A 828 53.48 8.26 -31.79
CA SER A 828 52.82 7.42 -30.78
C SER A 828 53.26 7.70 -29.34
N GLN A 829 54.50 8.15 -29.12
CA GLN A 829 54.96 8.60 -27.80
C GLN A 829 54.26 9.90 -27.37
N GLN A 830 54.06 10.84 -28.30
CA GLN A 830 53.32 12.09 -28.03
C GLN A 830 51.82 11.82 -27.79
N GLU A 831 51.21 10.88 -28.51
CA GLU A 831 49.85 10.41 -28.22
C GLU A 831 49.74 9.82 -26.80
N VAL A 832 50.68 8.96 -26.40
CA VAL A 832 50.75 8.38 -25.04
C VAL A 832 50.95 9.46 -23.97
N GLU A 833 51.73 10.51 -24.23
CA GLU A 833 51.90 11.64 -23.31
C GLU A 833 50.64 12.53 -23.23
N GLY A 834 49.91 12.69 -24.34
CA GLY A 834 48.59 13.32 -24.37
C GLY A 834 47.57 12.55 -23.54
N MET A 835 47.45 11.24 -23.75
CA MET A 835 46.55 10.36 -23.00
C MET A 835 46.90 10.31 -21.50
N LYS A 836 48.20 10.31 -21.14
CA LYS A 836 48.66 10.45 -19.74
C LYS A 836 48.34 11.81 -19.13
N SER A 837 48.11 12.85 -19.93
CA SER A 837 47.75 14.18 -19.45
C SER A 837 46.25 14.28 -19.22
N GLN A 838 45.44 13.83 -20.18
CA GLN A 838 44.00 13.68 -20.03
C GLN A 838 43.64 12.77 -18.83
N LEU A 839 44.35 11.66 -18.62
CA LEU A 839 44.15 10.80 -17.46
C LEU A 839 44.42 11.53 -16.13
N ARG A 840 45.43 12.42 -16.08
CA ARG A 840 45.71 13.25 -14.88
C ARG A 840 44.64 14.30 -14.64
N GLU A 841 44.04 14.84 -15.70
CA GLU A 841 42.90 15.77 -15.62
C GLU A 841 41.64 15.05 -15.13
N TYR A 842 41.29 13.88 -15.70
CA TYR A 842 40.18 13.06 -15.21
C TYR A 842 40.36 12.63 -13.75
N VAL A 843 41.57 12.26 -13.31
CA VAL A 843 41.84 11.93 -11.90
C VAL A 843 41.70 13.15 -10.96
N GLN A 844 41.99 14.36 -11.44
CA GLN A 844 41.71 15.58 -10.65
C GLN A 844 40.21 15.88 -10.58
N GLU A 845 39.47 15.69 -11.67
CA GLU A 845 38.03 15.99 -11.70
C GLU A 845 37.21 14.94 -10.95
N ILE A 846 37.62 13.67 -10.96
CA ILE A 846 37.08 12.63 -10.08
C ILE A 846 37.26 13.03 -8.60
N ARG A 847 38.44 13.52 -8.21
CA ARG A 847 38.68 14.00 -6.84
C ARG A 847 37.81 15.20 -6.47
N ARG A 848 37.60 16.16 -7.38
CA ARG A 848 36.64 17.26 -7.15
C ARG A 848 35.21 16.74 -6.97
N ALA A 849 34.80 15.74 -7.75
CA ALA A 849 33.49 15.12 -7.60
C ALA A 849 33.37 14.35 -6.26
N GLU A 850 34.41 13.63 -5.84
CA GLU A 850 34.50 12.96 -4.53
C GLU A 850 34.43 13.98 -3.37
N GLU A 851 35.19 15.08 -3.43
CA GLU A 851 35.15 16.16 -2.44
C GLU A 851 33.77 16.84 -2.36
N LEU A 852 33.13 17.08 -3.51
CA LEU A 852 31.77 17.64 -3.59
C LEU A 852 30.71 16.66 -3.04
N LEU A 853 30.82 15.37 -3.36
CA LEU A 853 29.93 14.33 -2.84
C LEU A 853 30.06 14.23 -1.32
N LEU A 854 31.29 14.17 -0.79
CA LEU A 854 31.55 14.18 0.65
C LEU A 854 31.03 15.45 1.34
N ALA A 855 31.02 16.60 0.66
CA ALA A 855 30.37 17.81 1.18
C ALA A 855 28.83 17.65 1.23
N LYS A 856 28.21 17.12 0.18
CA LYS A 856 26.76 16.87 0.14
C LYS A 856 26.29 15.75 1.07
N GLU A 857 27.13 14.76 1.35
CA GLU A 857 26.85 13.74 2.36
C GLU A 857 26.86 14.34 3.78
N ARG A 858 27.80 15.23 4.10
CA ARG A 858 27.79 15.98 5.37
C ARG A 858 26.58 16.91 5.50
N GLU A 859 26.24 17.69 4.45
CA GLU A 859 25.02 18.51 4.44
C GLU A 859 23.76 17.66 4.70
N ARG A 860 23.67 16.49 4.05
CA ARG A 860 22.56 15.54 4.25
C ARG A 860 22.55 14.96 5.67
N GLU A 861 23.70 14.61 6.24
CA GLU A 861 23.79 14.16 7.62
C GLU A 861 23.33 15.24 8.61
N ASP A 862 23.72 16.49 8.41
CA ASP A 862 23.36 17.59 9.31
C ASP A 862 21.87 17.95 9.22
N ILE A 863 21.27 17.88 8.02
CA ILE A 863 19.81 17.96 7.85
C ILE A 863 19.12 16.77 8.55
N LEU A 864 19.68 15.57 8.50
CA LEU A 864 19.14 14.40 9.21
C LEU A 864 19.29 14.53 10.74
N LYS A 865 20.35 15.18 11.24
CA LYS A 865 20.50 15.51 12.67
C LYS A 865 19.45 16.54 13.11
N GLN A 866 19.22 17.59 12.30
CA GLN A 866 18.18 18.60 12.54
C GLN A 866 16.76 17.98 12.52
N TYR A 867 16.48 17.07 11.58
CA TYR A 867 15.19 16.38 11.53
C TYR A 867 14.96 15.49 12.76
N LYS A 868 16.01 14.80 13.25
CA LYS A 868 15.93 14.02 14.49
C LYS A 868 15.65 14.89 15.71
N SER A 869 16.39 15.98 15.92
CA SER A 869 16.17 16.86 17.06
C SER A 869 14.82 17.59 17.00
N LEU A 870 14.32 17.91 15.80
CA LEU A 870 12.94 18.40 15.61
C LEU A 870 11.89 17.32 15.92
N SER A 871 12.13 16.05 15.56
CA SER A 871 11.25 14.94 15.90
C SER A 871 11.27 14.62 17.40
N GLU A 872 12.42 14.72 18.07
CA GLU A 872 12.55 14.58 19.51
C GLU A 872 11.83 15.74 20.24
N GLY A 873 11.94 16.96 19.70
CA GLY A 873 11.16 18.13 20.15
C GLY A 873 9.64 17.94 19.96
N ALA A 874 9.21 17.41 18.82
CA ALA A 874 7.80 17.09 18.57
C ALA A 874 7.29 16.02 19.54
N ASN A 875 8.00 14.90 19.70
CA ASN A 875 7.63 13.81 20.61
C ASN A 875 7.53 14.27 22.08
N THR A 876 8.42 15.17 22.52
CA THR A 876 8.39 15.73 23.88
C THR A 876 7.26 16.74 24.07
N LEU A 877 6.90 17.51 23.04
CA LEU A 877 5.70 18.36 23.05
C LEU A 877 4.40 17.55 23.01
N GLU A 878 4.33 16.46 22.24
CA GLU A 878 3.19 15.54 22.23
C GLU A 878 3.01 14.85 23.58
N ALA A 879 4.08 14.36 24.19
CA ALA A 879 4.03 13.78 25.53
C ALA A 879 3.60 14.82 26.59
N SER A 880 4.11 16.05 26.51
CA SER A 880 3.70 17.16 27.38
C SER A 880 2.21 17.50 27.22
N ASN A 881 1.72 17.55 25.98
CA ASN A 881 0.30 17.77 25.70
C ASN A 881 -0.57 16.62 26.21
N GLN A 882 -0.15 15.36 26.07
CA GLN A 882 -0.86 14.21 26.65
C GLN A 882 -0.91 14.28 28.18
N THR A 883 0.14 14.72 28.86
CA THR A 883 0.09 14.94 30.32
C THR A 883 -0.83 16.10 30.70
N LEU A 884 -0.83 17.21 29.96
CA LEU A 884 -1.74 18.34 30.20
C LEU A 884 -3.21 17.99 29.89
N GLU A 885 -3.46 17.13 28.90
CA GLU A 885 -4.78 16.57 28.62
C GLU A 885 -5.25 15.67 29.77
N MET A 886 -4.38 14.82 30.31
CA MET A 886 -4.66 13.99 31.48
C MET A 886 -4.95 14.84 32.73
N GLU A 887 -4.09 15.82 33.05
CA GLU A 887 -4.32 16.79 34.14
C GLU A 887 -5.63 17.58 33.93
N SER A 888 -5.97 17.93 32.69
CA SER A 888 -7.25 18.58 32.37
C SER A 888 -8.45 17.65 32.59
N MET A 889 -8.33 16.36 32.29
CA MET A 889 -9.38 15.37 32.57
C MET A 889 -9.54 15.12 34.08
N GLU A 890 -8.42 15.05 34.82
CA GLU A 890 -8.44 14.92 36.28
C GLU A 890 -9.04 16.18 36.95
N ALA A 891 -8.67 17.38 36.51
CA ALA A 891 -9.25 18.63 37.00
C ALA A 891 -10.76 18.72 36.71
N LYS A 892 -11.22 18.29 35.52
CA LYS A 892 -12.65 18.20 35.18
C LYS A 892 -13.38 17.16 36.05
N LYS A 893 -12.75 16.02 36.33
CA LYS A 893 -13.32 14.99 37.23
C LYS A 893 -13.44 15.50 38.67
N LEU A 894 -12.42 16.21 39.17
CA LEU A 894 -12.46 16.84 40.50
C LEU A 894 -13.49 17.97 40.58
N LEU A 895 -13.72 18.70 39.47
CA LEU A 895 -14.79 19.67 39.37
C LEU A 895 -16.17 19.00 39.43
N GLN A 896 -16.41 17.96 38.62
CA GLN A 896 -17.67 17.19 38.67
C GLN A 896 -17.90 16.60 40.07
N GLU A 897 -16.88 16.02 40.70
CA GLU A 897 -16.98 15.52 42.08
C GLU A 897 -17.27 16.63 43.11
N ALA A 898 -16.95 17.88 42.82
CA ALA A 898 -17.28 19.03 43.66
C ALA A 898 -18.71 19.54 43.36
N GLU A 899 -19.11 19.59 42.09
CA GLU A 899 -20.48 19.92 41.65
C GLU A 899 -21.49 18.92 42.21
N ASP A 900 -21.23 17.61 42.09
CA ASP A 900 -22.07 16.54 42.65
C ASP A 900 -22.22 16.67 44.19
N ARG A 901 -21.15 17.10 44.88
CA ARG A 901 -21.18 17.37 46.34
C ARG A 901 -21.94 18.65 46.67
N ILE A 902 -21.83 19.69 45.85
CA ILE A 902 -22.59 20.94 46.01
C ILE A 902 -24.08 20.65 45.83
N SER A 903 -24.49 19.97 44.75
CA SER A 903 -25.91 19.61 44.55
C SER A 903 -26.44 18.67 45.63
N GLY A 904 -25.65 17.72 46.14
CA GLY A 904 -26.04 16.92 47.31
C GLY A 904 -26.19 17.74 48.60
N LEU A 905 -25.43 18.83 48.77
CA LEU A 905 -25.60 19.78 49.88
C LEU A 905 -26.78 20.72 49.65
N GLU A 906 -27.06 21.15 48.41
CA GLU A 906 -28.23 21.94 48.03
C GLU A 906 -29.53 21.13 48.26
N GLU A 907 -29.57 19.86 47.85
CA GLU A 907 -30.68 18.95 48.16
C GLU A 907 -30.90 18.86 49.69
N LEU A 908 -29.84 18.64 50.48
CA LEU A 908 -29.92 18.62 51.94
C LEU A 908 -30.39 19.96 52.52
N VAL A 909 -29.96 21.10 51.99
CA VAL A 909 -30.43 22.43 52.41
C VAL A 909 -31.91 22.60 52.10
N THR A 910 -32.38 22.28 50.90
CA THR A 910 -33.82 22.40 50.56
C THR A 910 -34.70 21.47 51.40
N ILE A 911 -34.20 20.30 51.82
CA ILE A 911 -34.89 19.43 52.79
C ILE A 911 -34.92 20.10 54.17
N ARG A 912 -33.85 20.75 54.62
CA ARG A 912 -33.84 21.50 55.89
C ARG A 912 -34.71 22.76 55.85
N GLU A 913 -34.82 23.44 54.72
CA GLU A 913 -35.76 24.55 54.54
C GLU A 913 -37.22 24.07 54.59
N GLN A 914 -37.50 22.86 54.05
CA GLN A 914 -38.81 22.21 54.20
C GLN A 914 -39.08 21.78 55.66
N ASP A 915 -38.10 21.19 56.36
CA ASP A 915 -38.20 20.89 57.80
C ASP A 915 -38.49 22.17 58.60
N ILE A 916 -37.77 23.26 58.34
CA ILE A 916 -37.90 24.55 59.02
C ILE A 916 -39.26 25.16 58.75
N THR A 917 -39.71 25.26 57.49
CA THR A 917 -41.02 25.86 57.16
C THR A 917 -42.19 25.05 57.71
N GLU A 918 -42.07 23.72 57.83
CA GLU A 918 -43.06 22.89 58.55
C GLU A 918 -43.00 23.13 60.07
N CYS A 919 -41.81 23.32 60.66
CA CYS A 919 -41.68 23.72 62.07
C CYS A 919 -42.24 25.12 62.34
N GLU A 920 -41.99 26.09 61.47
CA GLU A 920 -42.58 27.44 61.52
C GLU A 920 -44.10 27.37 61.39
N ARG A 921 -44.63 26.53 60.49
CA ARG A 921 -46.07 26.29 60.36
C ARG A 921 -46.65 25.71 61.65
N GLN A 922 -45.97 24.77 62.30
CA GLN A 922 -46.38 24.21 63.59
C GLN A 922 -46.29 25.23 64.73
N ILE A 923 -45.26 26.09 64.75
CA ILE A 923 -45.13 27.19 65.72
C ILE A 923 -46.27 28.21 65.54
N ASN A 924 -46.60 28.58 64.30
CA ASN A 924 -47.71 29.50 64.01
C ASN A 924 -49.07 28.90 64.39
N GLU A 925 -49.30 27.61 64.11
CA GLU A 925 -50.48 26.85 64.54
C GLU A 925 -50.62 26.83 66.07
N LEU A 926 -49.54 26.50 66.79
CA LEU A 926 -49.51 26.50 68.26
C LEU A 926 -49.67 27.91 68.85
N SER A 927 -49.12 28.94 68.19
CA SER A 927 -49.26 30.35 68.60
C SER A 927 -50.70 30.85 68.42
N ALA A 928 -51.39 30.43 67.36
CA ALA A 928 -52.81 30.71 67.17
C ALA A 928 -53.67 29.99 68.22
N GLN A 929 -53.35 28.74 68.56
CA GLN A 929 -54.03 28.00 69.63
C GLN A 929 -53.78 28.63 71.01
N LEU A 930 -52.57 29.14 71.28
CA LEU A 930 -52.24 29.94 72.46
C LEU A 930 -53.08 31.22 72.51
N ALA A 931 -53.13 32.00 71.42
CA ALA A 931 -53.90 33.24 71.38
C ALA A 931 -55.41 33.02 71.60
N VAL A 932 -55.97 31.89 71.13
CA VAL A 932 -57.34 31.49 71.46
C VAL A 932 -57.49 31.16 72.94
N ALA A 933 -56.59 30.36 73.52
CA ALA A 933 -56.63 30.02 74.94
C ALA A 933 -56.40 31.24 75.86
N GLU A 934 -55.58 32.20 75.44
CA GLU A 934 -55.39 33.49 76.12
C GLU A 934 -56.65 34.34 76.08
N SER A 935 -57.34 34.38 74.93
CA SER A 935 -58.64 35.06 74.79
C SER A 935 -59.75 34.39 75.62
N GLU A 936 -59.77 33.05 75.70
CA GLU A 936 -60.68 32.32 76.61
C GLU A 936 -60.37 32.62 78.08
N LEU A 937 -59.09 32.68 78.47
CA LEU A 937 -58.66 33.05 79.81
C LEU A 937 -58.99 34.51 80.15
N GLU A 938 -58.91 35.43 79.18
CA GLU A 938 -59.29 36.83 79.35
C GLU A 938 -60.81 36.99 79.50
N ALA A 939 -61.60 36.31 78.66
CA ALA A 939 -63.06 36.23 78.84
C ALA A 939 -63.45 35.61 80.20
N LEU A 940 -62.71 34.62 80.70
CA LEU A 940 -62.92 34.05 82.05
C LEU A 940 -62.52 35.04 83.16
N ARG A 941 -61.51 35.89 82.97
CA ARG A 941 -61.15 36.97 83.90
C ARG A 941 -62.25 38.03 83.95
N ASP A 942 -62.78 38.46 82.80
CA ASP A 942 -63.87 39.44 82.71
C ASP A 942 -65.15 38.92 83.38
N ASN A 943 -65.52 37.65 83.12
CA ASN A 943 -66.65 37.01 83.81
C ASN A 943 -66.43 36.95 85.34
N ASN A 944 -65.21 36.66 85.80
CA ASN A 944 -64.89 36.64 87.23
C ASN A 944 -64.90 38.05 87.84
N HIS A 945 -64.48 39.09 87.09
CA HIS A 945 -64.58 40.48 87.51
C HIS A 945 -66.05 40.95 87.61
N ALA A 946 -66.91 40.56 86.66
CA ALA A 946 -68.35 40.81 86.74
C ALA A 946 -68.97 40.14 87.97
N LEU A 947 -68.62 38.87 88.25
CA LEU A 947 -69.07 38.16 89.45
C LEU A 947 -68.57 38.80 90.76
N LEU A 948 -67.39 39.43 90.76
CA LEU A 948 -66.90 40.20 91.90
C LEU A 948 -67.71 41.50 92.11
N LEU A 949 -68.10 42.19 91.03
CA LEU A 949 -68.97 43.36 91.11
C LEU A 949 -70.39 43.00 91.60
N ASP A 950 -70.95 41.87 91.15
CA ASP A 950 -72.21 41.33 91.70
C ASP A 950 -72.09 40.94 93.18
N LEU A 951 -70.94 40.38 93.58
CA LEU A 951 -70.65 40.06 94.98
C LEU A 951 -70.53 41.33 95.84
N GLU A 952 -70.01 42.43 95.30
CA GLU A 952 -69.96 43.73 95.98
C GLU A 952 -71.33 44.40 96.05
N ALA A 953 -72.13 44.35 94.98
CA ALA A 953 -73.52 44.81 94.98
C ALA A 953 -74.40 44.05 95.99
N THR A 954 -74.20 42.73 96.15
CA THR A 954 -74.90 41.94 97.17
C THR A 954 -74.41 42.22 98.59
N LYS A 955 -73.12 42.46 98.81
CA LYS A 955 -72.59 42.96 100.10
C LYS A 955 -73.18 44.33 100.47
N GLU A 956 -73.26 45.26 99.51
CA GLU A 956 -73.92 46.55 99.72
C GLU A 956 -75.40 46.38 100.07
N LEU A 957 -76.11 45.46 99.41
CA LEU A 957 -77.52 45.17 99.71
C LEU A 957 -77.69 44.62 101.12
N CYS A 958 -76.81 43.72 101.57
CA CYS A 958 -76.79 43.22 102.95
C CYS A 958 -76.54 44.37 103.93
N SER A 959 -75.54 45.23 103.68
CA SER A 959 -75.27 46.41 104.52
C SER A 959 -76.46 47.37 104.59
N LYS A 960 -77.19 47.57 103.47
CA LYS A 960 -78.42 48.39 103.42
C LYS A 960 -79.57 47.75 104.21
N LEU A 961 -79.66 46.42 104.24
CA LEU A 961 -80.65 45.68 105.04
C LEU A 961 -80.31 45.70 106.54
N ASP A 962 -79.06 45.52 106.92
CA ASP A 962 -78.62 45.67 108.32
C ASP A 962 -78.86 47.10 108.82
N LEU A 963 -78.56 48.13 108.02
CA LEU A 963 -78.86 49.52 108.38
C LEU A 963 -80.36 49.82 108.48
N GLN A 964 -81.23 49.04 107.82
CA GLN A 964 -82.69 49.11 108.01
C GLN A 964 -83.13 48.39 109.29
N LYS A 965 -82.57 47.20 109.56
CA LYS A 965 -82.79 46.43 110.80
C LYS A 965 -82.38 47.23 112.04
N ASP A 966 -81.26 47.94 111.98
CA ASP A 966 -80.76 48.72 113.11
C ASP A 966 -81.66 49.95 113.36
N LYS A 967 -82.15 50.64 112.32
CA LYS A 967 -83.17 51.71 112.44
C LYS A 967 -84.49 51.21 113.02
N LEU A 968 -85.00 50.07 112.55
CA LEU A 968 -86.19 49.43 113.13
C LEU A 968 -85.97 49.02 114.59
N SER A 969 -84.72 48.75 114.99
CA SER A 969 -84.34 48.49 116.38
C SER A 969 -84.31 49.78 117.22
N GLU A 970 -83.85 50.90 116.65
CA GLU A 970 -83.94 52.23 117.28
C GLU A 970 -85.41 52.69 117.45
N GLU A 971 -86.26 52.55 116.43
CA GLU A 971 -87.70 52.82 116.52
C GLU A 971 -88.38 51.95 117.61
N LEU A 972 -87.99 50.68 117.71
CA LEU A 972 -88.46 49.78 118.77
C LEU A 972 -87.95 50.20 120.16
N GLN A 973 -86.70 50.68 120.25
CA GLN A 973 -86.10 51.23 121.47
C GLN A 973 -86.86 52.47 121.93
N GLU A 974 -87.20 53.41 121.04
CA GLU A 974 -88.04 54.58 121.35
C GLU A 974 -89.43 54.18 121.82
N HIS A 975 -90.08 53.23 121.14
CA HIS A 975 -91.36 52.66 121.58
C HIS A 975 -91.28 51.85 122.89
N SER A 976 -90.08 51.45 123.33
CA SER A 976 -89.85 50.90 124.67
C SER A 976 -89.72 52.03 125.71
N ASN A 977 -88.96 53.08 125.41
CA ASN A 977 -88.76 54.24 126.27
C ASN A 977 -90.08 54.98 126.57
N ILE A 978 -90.94 55.15 125.55
CA ILE A 978 -92.28 55.75 125.71
C ILE A 978 -93.17 54.90 126.63
N ARG A 979 -93.12 53.56 126.47
CA ARG A 979 -93.82 52.62 127.38
C ARG A 979 -93.29 52.74 128.82
N GLU A 980 -92.00 52.94 128.98
CA GLU A 980 -91.35 53.07 130.28
C GLU A 980 -91.61 54.44 130.94
N GLN A 981 -91.83 55.50 130.17
CA GLN A 981 -92.31 56.79 130.70
C GLN A 981 -93.77 56.69 131.18
N LEU A 982 -94.67 56.10 130.39
CA LEU A 982 -96.07 55.83 130.80
C LEU A 982 -96.15 54.92 132.04
N ALA A 983 -95.20 53.99 132.21
CA ALA A 983 -95.09 53.18 133.42
C ALA A 983 -94.71 54.02 134.67
N ARG A 984 -93.82 55.01 134.52
CA ARG A 984 -93.42 55.92 135.61
C ARG A 984 -94.54 56.86 136.03
N GLU A 985 -95.31 57.40 135.09
CA GLU A 985 -96.51 58.23 135.38
C GLU A 985 -97.61 57.44 136.09
N LYS A 986 -97.77 56.15 135.76
CA LYS A 986 -98.64 55.24 136.51
C LYS A 986 -98.13 55.01 137.94
N GLU A 987 -96.81 54.91 138.12
CA GLU A 987 -96.20 54.68 139.44
C GLU A 987 -96.31 55.90 140.38
N THR A 988 -96.22 57.13 139.86
CA THR A 988 -96.41 58.36 140.66
C THR A 988 -97.85 58.49 141.14
N LEU A 989 -98.84 58.29 140.27
CA LEU A 989 -100.27 58.33 140.64
C LEU A 989 -100.66 57.22 141.65
N GLN A 990 -99.92 56.11 141.71
CA GLN A 990 -100.12 55.08 142.74
C GLN A 990 -99.43 55.40 144.08
N LYS A 991 -98.45 56.32 144.12
CA LYS A 991 -97.74 56.74 145.34
C LYS A 991 -98.50 57.79 146.15
N GLU A 992 -99.28 58.65 145.49
CA GLU A 992 -100.12 59.65 146.19
C GLU A 992 -101.30 59.02 146.96
N LEU A 993 -101.85 57.90 146.46
CA LEU A 993 -102.99 57.22 147.10
C LEU A 993 -102.60 56.32 148.30
N SER A 994 -101.32 55.94 148.42
CA SER A 994 -100.87 54.89 149.34
C SER A 994 -100.18 55.40 150.62
N LEU A 995 -99.77 56.67 150.67
CA LEU A 995 -99.09 57.27 151.83
C LEU A 995 -100.05 57.75 152.95
N ALA A 996 -101.35 57.45 152.86
CA ALA A 996 -102.37 57.85 153.82
C ALA A 996 -102.50 56.93 155.06
N ARG A 997 -101.87 55.75 155.08
CA ARG A 997 -101.84 54.86 156.25
C ARG A 997 -100.47 54.24 156.48
N THR A 998 -99.83 54.69 157.56
CA THR A 998 -98.67 54.08 158.21
C THR A 998 -99.04 52.73 158.85
N GLY A 999 -98.04 51.94 159.24
CA GLY A 999 -98.25 50.84 160.19
C GLY A 999 -97.27 49.69 160.03
N ASP A 1000 -96.49 49.46 161.07
CA ASP A 1000 -95.47 48.44 161.21
C ASP A 1000 -95.83 47.01 160.72
N ARG A 1001 -94.91 46.50 159.89
CA ARG A 1001 -94.00 45.36 160.14
C ARG A 1001 -94.54 44.01 160.66
N ALA A 1002 -94.10 42.97 159.95
CA ALA A 1002 -93.51 41.74 160.49
C ALA A 1002 -94.31 40.92 161.53
N ALA A 1003 -95.27 40.16 161.00
CA ALA A 1003 -95.74 38.91 161.57
C ALA A 1003 -95.92 37.92 160.39
N VAL A 1004 -95.36 36.71 160.35
CA VAL A 1004 -94.53 35.94 161.32
C VAL A 1004 -93.54 35.08 160.52
N ASN A 1005 -92.36 34.67 161.01
CA ASN A 1005 -91.18 35.45 161.47
C ASN A 1005 -89.95 34.57 161.16
N GLY A 1006 -88.79 35.17 160.87
CA GLY A 1006 -87.68 34.46 160.22
C GLY A 1006 -86.74 33.67 161.13
N LEU A 1007 -86.17 32.59 160.58
CA LEU A 1007 -84.86 31.97 160.83
C LEU A 1007 -84.56 31.20 159.53
N GLN A 1008 -83.65 31.66 158.67
CA GLN A 1008 -82.18 31.55 158.76
C GLN A 1008 -81.68 30.10 158.63
N GLU A 1009 -81.01 29.87 157.50
CA GLU A 1009 -80.16 28.72 157.18
C GLU A 1009 -80.84 27.33 156.99
N LEU A 1010 -82.08 27.09 156.54
CA LEU A 1010 -83.32 27.84 156.24
C LEU A 1010 -83.25 29.25 155.60
N LEU A 1011 -83.05 29.30 154.28
CA LEU A 1011 -82.90 30.52 153.46
C LEU A 1011 -81.47 31.14 153.59
N ALA A 1012 -80.94 31.79 152.55
CA ALA A 1012 -81.61 32.34 151.36
C ALA A 1012 -80.97 31.98 149.99
N ALA A 1013 -81.67 32.36 148.93
CA ALA A 1013 -81.34 32.20 147.51
C ALA A 1013 -80.11 33.05 147.08
N SER A 1014 -79.37 32.75 146.00
CA SER A 1014 -79.71 32.91 144.56
C SER A 1014 -80.25 34.33 144.27
N ARG A 1015 -79.78 35.14 143.30
CA ARG A 1015 -79.08 34.97 142.00
C ARG A 1015 -78.45 36.34 141.61
N ALA A 1016 -77.46 36.56 140.75
CA ALA A 1016 -76.70 35.76 139.75
C ALA A 1016 -77.49 35.24 138.54
N GLU A 1017 -77.44 35.90 137.36
CA GLU A 1017 -77.69 35.33 136.00
C GLU A 1017 -77.64 36.40 134.87
N VAL A 1018 -76.48 37.05 134.63
CA VAL A 1018 -76.21 37.79 133.34
C VAL A 1018 -74.76 37.60 132.88
N GLU A 1019 -73.77 37.85 133.75
CA GLU A 1019 -72.33 37.78 133.41
C GLU A 1019 -71.87 36.40 132.87
N GLN A 1020 -72.65 35.36 133.16
CA GLN A 1020 -72.38 33.97 132.79
C GLN A 1020 -72.36 33.70 131.27
N GLN A 1021 -72.81 34.62 130.42
CA GLN A 1021 -72.79 34.41 128.96
C GLN A 1021 -71.50 34.89 128.26
N ARG A 1022 -70.73 35.83 128.83
CA ARG A 1022 -69.48 36.29 128.20
C ARG A 1022 -68.31 35.32 128.36
N ILE A 1023 -68.36 34.45 129.37
CA ILE A 1023 -67.27 33.53 129.71
C ILE A 1023 -67.30 32.23 128.86
N VAL A 1024 -68.47 31.79 128.39
CA VAL A 1024 -68.65 30.47 127.76
C VAL A 1024 -68.02 30.38 126.36
N LEU A 1025 -68.02 31.45 125.56
CA LEU A 1025 -67.40 31.44 124.23
C LEU A 1025 -65.86 31.44 124.30
N ALA A 1026 -65.27 32.30 125.14
CA ALA A 1026 -63.82 32.32 125.35
C ALA A 1026 -63.29 30.99 125.94
N GLN A 1027 -64.08 30.33 126.81
CA GLN A 1027 -63.74 29.00 127.31
C GLN A 1027 -63.79 27.92 126.23
N ARG A 1028 -64.72 27.99 125.26
CA ARG A 1028 -64.78 27.02 124.15
C ARG A 1028 -63.59 27.10 123.19
N GLU A 1029 -63.06 28.30 122.91
CA GLU A 1029 -61.84 28.43 122.11
C GLU A 1029 -60.59 28.04 122.90
N GLN A 1030 -60.52 28.39 124.19
CA GLN A 1030 -59.43 27.93 125.05
C GLN A 1030 -59.46 26.41 125.25
N GLU A 1031 -60.62 25.77 125.32
CA GLU A 1031 -60.78 24.30 125.31
C GLU A 1031 -60.35 23.69 123.98
N ARG A 1032 -60.62 24.33 122.83
CA ARG A 1032 -60.14 23.87 121.51
C ARG A 1032 -58.61 23.85 121.45
N ASP A 1033 -57.95 24.94 121.83
CA ASP A 1033 -56.47 25.00 121.79
C ASP A 1033 -55.80 24.18 122.92
N LYS A 1034 -56.47 23.99 124.06
CA LYS A 1034 -56.08 22.99 125.06
C LYS A 1034 -56.18 21.58 124.49
N LEU A 1035 -57.26 21.21 123.81
CA LEU A 1035 -57.40 19.87 123.21
C LEU A 1035 -56.41 19.64 122.06
N VAL A 1036 -56.04 20.66 121.29
CA VAL A 1036 -54.96 20.55 120.29
C VAL A 1036 -53.62 20.32 120.99
N THR A 1037 -53.24 21.17 121.95
CA THR A 1037 -51.98 21.02 122.71
C THR A 1037 -51.94 19.76 123.57
N GLU A 1038 -53.07 19.27 124.08
CA GLU A 1038 -53.18 17.95 124.72
C GLU A 1038 -53.06 16.82 123.71
N THR A 1039 -53.64 16.90 122.50
CA THR A 1039 -53.41 15.84 121.49
C THR A 1039 -51.98 15.81 120.99
N ASP A 1040 -51.28 16.95 120.89
CA ASP A 1040 -49.87 16.98 120.50
C ASP A 1040 -48.94 16.62 121.67
N ALA A 1041 -49.26 16.99 122.92
CA ALA A 1041 -48.57 16.48 124.10
C ALA A 1041 -48.82 14.98 124.32
N LEU A 1042 -49.99 14.46 123.97
CA LEU A 1042 -50.29 13.03 123.97
C LEU A 1042 -49.63 12.30 122.79
N ARG A 1043 -49.43 12.94 121.63
CA ARG A 1043 -48.61 12.38 120.54
C ARG A 1043 -47.13 12.36 120.90
N ALA A 1044 -46.60 13.42 121.50
CA ALA A 1044 -45.24 13.47 122.02
C ALA A 1044 -45.04 12.40 123.11
N ARG A 1045 -45.95 12.32 124.09
CA ARG A 1045 -45.96 11.24 125.09
C ARG A 1045 -46.19 9.87 124.47
N LEU A 1046 -46.92 9.72 123.37
CA LEU A 1046 -47.08 8.43 122.69
C LEU A 1046 -45.79 8.03 121.97
N ALA A 1047 -45.05 8.97 121.38
CA ALA A 1047 -43.73 8.71 120.79
C ALA A 1047 -42.68 8.38 121.87
N GLU A 1048 -42.65 9.16 122.95
CA GLU A 1048 -41.79 8.94 124.12
C GLU A 1048 -42.14 7.62 124.84
N GLN A 1049 -43.44 7.28 124.96
CA GLN A 1049 -43.89 5.97 125.42
C GLN A 1049 -43.64 4.86 124.39
N GLN A 1050 -43.55 5.13 123.08
CA GLN A 1050 -43.12 4.12 122.09
C GLN A 1050 -41.62 3.86 122.16
N GLU A 1051 -40.80 4.84 122.50
CA GLU A 1051 -39.39 4.62 122.83
C GLU A 1051 -39.20 3.97 124.21
N ALA A 1052 -39.96 4.39 125.22
CA ALA A 1052 -39.98 3.72 126.53
C ALA A 1052 -40.50 2.28 126.40
N VAL A 1053 -41.50 2.04 125.55
CA VAL A 1053 -41.96 0.69 125.18
C VAL A 1053 -40.83 -0.06 124.49
N ARG A 1054 -40.15 0.46 123.47
CA ARG A 1054 -38.99 -0.23 122.86
C ARG A 1054 -37.86 -0.53 123.84
N ARG A 1055 -37.53 0.39 124.76
CA ARG A 1055 -36.56 0.16 125.84
C ARG A 1055 -37.06 -0.91 126.82
N SER A 1056 -38.36 -0.90 127.15
CA SER A 1056 -39.01 -1.91 127.99
C SER A 1056 -39.27 -3.24 127.27
N GLU A 1057 -39.31 -3.28 125.93
CA GLU A 1057 -39.40 -4.48 125.09
C GLU A 1057 -38.03 -5.12 124.95
N ALA A 1058 -36.97 -4.32 124.85
CA ALA A 1058 -35.60 -4.80 124.97
C ALA A 1058 -35.37 -5.43 126.36
N LEU A 1059 -35.66 -4.69 127.43
CA LEU A 1059 -35.61 -5.21 128.81
C LEU A 1059 -36.59 -6.39 129.03
N ALA A 1060 -37.79 -6.37 128.46
CA ALA A 1060 -38.73 -7.48 128.54
C ALA A 1060 -38.29 -8.68 127.70
N SER A 1061 -37.45 -8.50 126.67
CA SER A 1061 -36.82 -9.60 125.95
C SER A 1061 -35.75 -10.27 126.82
N GLU A 1062 -34.92 -9.48 127.52
CA GLU A 1062 -33.96 -9.98 128.51
C GLU A 1062 -34.68 -10.65 129.68
N TYR A 1063 -35.71 -10.02 130.25
CA TYR A 1063 -36.59 -10.64 131.24
C TYR A 1063 -37.39 -11.82 130.67
N SER A 1064 -37.60 -11.95 129.35
CA SER A 1064 -38.23 -13.13 128.74
C SER A 1064 -37.27 -14.32 128.67
N VAL A 1065 -35.98 -14.06 128.42
CA VAL A 1065 -34.91 -15.07 128.50
C VAL A 1065 -34.71 -15.49 129.95
N GLN A 1066 -34.62 -14.53 130.88
CA GLN A 1066 -34.61 -14.81 132.32
C GLN A 1066 -35.90 -15.52 132.76
N LEU A 1067 -37.07 -15.24 132.17
CA LEU A 1067 -38.31 -15.98 132.41
C LEU A 1067 -38.32 -17.36 131.76
N GLN A 1068 -37.56 -17.65 130.70
CA GLN A 1068 -37.38 -19.03 130.23
C GLN A 1068 -36.52 -19.82 131.22
N GLU A 1069 -35.43 -19.25 131.73
CA GLU A 1069 -34.59 -19.88 132.75
C GLU A 1069 -35.33 -20.01 134.10
N LEU A 1070 -36.04 -18.98 134.54
CA LEU A 1070 -36.86 -18.98 135.75
C LEU A 1070 -38.10 -19.84 135.60
N ARG A 1071 -38.71 -20.01 134.41
CA ARG A 1071 -39.75 -21.02 134.19
C ARG A 1071 -39.21 -22.44 134.29
N ARG A 1072 -37.93 -22.67 133.94
CA ARG A 1072 -37.26 -23.96 134.20
C ARG A 1072 -37.09 -24.19 135.71
N LYS A 1073 -36.61 -23.18 136.44
CA LYS A 1073 -36.54 -23.23 137.93
C LYS A 1073 -37.93 -23.38 138.58
N LEU A 1074 -38.98 -22.76 138.04
CA LEU A 1074 -40.37 -22.91 138.47
C LEU A 1074 -41.02 -24.24 138.08
N THR A 1075 -40.44 -25.02 137.15
CA THR A 1075 -40.78 -26.44 137.02
C THR A 1075 -40.03 -27.31 138.03
N ASP A 1076 -38.77 -26.99 138.33
CA ASP A 1076 -37.94 -27.74 139.28
C ASP A 1076 -38.40 -27.52 140.75
N GLU A 1077 -38.68 -26.29 141.17
CA GLU A 1077 -39.12 -25.96 142.54
C GLU A 1077 -40.61 -26.25 142.77
N ARG A 1078 -41.40 -26.47 141.72
CA ARG A 1078 -42.76 -27.05 141.87
C ARG A 1078 -42.72 -28.52 142.30
N PHE A 1079 -41.57 -29.20 142.20
CA PHE A 1079 -41.28 -30.46 142.90
C PHE A 1079 -40.78 -30.25 144.34
N ALA A 1080 -40.32 -29.06 144.73
CA ALA A 1080 -39.90 -28.71 146.09
C ALA A 1080 -41.07 -28.29 147.00
N LEU A 1081 -42.28 -28.80 146.73
CA LEU A 1081 -43.56 -28.51 147.41
C LEU A 1081 -43.63 -28.95 148.90
N ILE A 1082 -42.47 -29.23 149.53
CA ILE A 1082 -42.34 -29.82 150.87
C ILE A 1082 -41.08 -29.28 151.60
N ARG A 1083 -41.02 -27.96 151.87
CA ARG A 1083 -40.43 -27.36 153.12
C ARG A 1083 -40.51 -25.82 153.21
N SER A 1084 -41.40 -25.35 154.08
CA SER A 1084 -41.17 -24.34 155.13
C SER A 1084 -40.06 -23.25 154.98
N ARG A 1085 -40.52 -21.99 154.85
CA ARG A 1085 -40.54 -20.96 155.93
C ARG A 1085 -39.27 -20.08 156.24
N ASP A 1086 -39.55 -18.77 156.42
CA ASP A 1086 -38.83 -17.65 157.11
C ASP A 1086 -37.61 -16.93 156.45
N ALA A 1087 -37.61 -15.58 156.63
CA ALA A 1087 -36.51 -14.58 156.72
C ALA A 1087 -35.69 -14.06 155.49
N ASP A 1088 -35.82 -12.74 155.21
CA ASP A 1088 -34.83 -11.62 155.37
C ASP A 1088 -33.29 -11.87 155.34
N PRO A 1089 -32.42 -10.85 155.04
CA PRO A 1089 -32.62 -9.48 154.48
C PRO A 1089 -31.51 -8.98 153.47
N SER A 1090 -31.36 -7.64 153.32
CA SER A 1090 -30.11 -6.83 153.17
C SER A 1090 -29.50 -6.38 151.79
N ASP A 1091 -29.42 -5.03 151.63
CA ASP A 1091 -28.20 -4.18 151.41
C ASP A 1091 -27.65 -3.62 150.05
N ILE A 1092 -27.53 -2.27 150.02
CA ILE A 1092 -26.42 -1.35 149.55
C ILE A 1092 -26.21 -0.93 148.05
N ASP A 1093 -26.39 0.38 147.78
CA ASP A 1093 -25.49 1.48 147.23
C ASP A 1093 -24.28 1.20 146.28
N PRO A 1094 -23.56 2.19 145.62
CA PRO A 1094 -23.65 3.69 145.61
C PRO A 1094 -23.38 4.42 144.22
N SER A 1095 -23.08 5.74 144.24
CA SER A 1095 -22.29 6.58 143.25
C SER A 1095 -22.94 7.04 141.91
N GLU A 1096 -22.50 8.04 141.08
CA GLU A 1096 -21.69 9.32 141.07
C GLU A 1096 -21.70 9.91 139.59
N VAL A 1097 -21.38 11.17 139.16
CA VAL A 1097 -21.32 12.57 139.72
C VAL A 1097 -21.03 13.64 138.58
N ASP A 1098 -21.37 14.95 138.77
CA ASP A 1098 -20.81 16.23 138.19
C ASP A 1098 -20.79 16.61 136.65
N LEU A 1099 -20.65 17.87 136.13
CA LEU A 1099 -20.84 19.31 136.58
C LEU A 1099 -20.83 20.36 135.38
N GLU A 1100 -21.28 21.62 135.64
CA GLU A 1100 -20.88 22.99 135.11
C GLU A 1100 -20.87 23.32 133.57
N ASP A 1101 -20.97 24.58 133.03
CA ASP A 1101 -21.05 26.02 133.47
C ASP A 1101 -22.16 26.75 132.60
N ASP A 1102 -22.87 27.85 132.93
CA ASP A 1102 -22.54 29.26 133.34
C ASP A 1102 -21.92 30.17 132.22
N GLU A 1103 -22.13 31.50 132.06
CA GLU A 1103 -23.03 32.58 132.58
C GLU A 1103 -22.99 33.78 131.53
N GLN A 1104 -23.60 34.99 131.49
CA GLN A 1104 -24.56 35.82 132.28
C GLN A 1104 -25.06 37.06 131.45
N ASN A 1105 -26.27 37.61 131.69
CA ASN A 1105 -26.66 39.07 131.69
C ASN A 1105 -26.64 39.96 130.39
N ARG A 1106 -27.29 41.15 130.23
CA ARG A 1106 -28.14 42.09 131.05
C ARG A 1106 -29.29 42.78 130.24
N TYR A 1107 -30.31 43.27 130.97
CA TYR A 1107 -31.09 44.56 130.89
C TYR A 1107 -30.85 45.53 129.69
N SER A 1108 -31.76 46.42 129.24
CA SER A 1108 -33.08 46.94 129.69
C SER A 1108 -33.78 47.66 128.48
N THR A 1109 -34.91 48.41 128.49
CA THR A 1109 -35.77 49.07 129.52
C THR A 1109 -37.18 49.36 128.92
N MET A 1110 -38.12 49.88 129.73
CA MET A 1110 -39.47 50.42 129.41
C MET A 1110 -40.55 49.40 129.04
#